data_AF-A0A024UWK5-F1
#
_entry.id   AF-A0A024UWK5-F1
#
_cell.length_a   1.000
_cell.length_b   1.000
_cell.length_c   1.000
_cell.angle_alpha   90.00
_cell.angle_beta   90.00
_cell.angle_gamma   90.00
#
_symmetry.space_group_name_H-M   'P 1'
#
loop_
_entity.id
_entity.type
_entity.pdbx_description
1 polymer ?
#
loop_
_entity_poly.entity_id
_entity_poly.type
_entity_poly.pdbx_seq_one_letter_code
_entity_poly.pdbx_strand_id
1 'polypeptide(L)'
;MPKQYYGNINIYFESFFFHVMKKLNKEAKWNKLMDELRNKIELSKGNEGTKDLQDAIELLLEYLKEKSTICKDNNTNEACDPTVDPTKNPCGKNTKAGSDKVISVKQIAQYYKRLAHEQLEERGSRSALKGDASKGTYRRQGNPRKLKKVCRIAKDHSNRNHKDSRGRHLCTSYLEFLQTIDDSHNSSNAKRVNNSFLGDVLLSAKLDAAEIIKRYKDQNNIRENIEQKDEEAMCRAVRYSFADLGDIIRGKDLWDHKDFKKLERDLVKIFGKIKDELKSKLGDKYIGDEAKSPYKQLRSDWWEANRHQVWKAMQCKTTTKPFSLNIKCGDTSITPLVDYIPQRLRWMTEWAEWYCKEQSRLYGELVEKCNTCGSSNGIVTTEDCKKKCMQCKQKCEAYKSFIEKWKKQWDEQEKKYQELYRKATQNGSDGSKVTADKDADVVDFLSKLRNKNDTNNLFESAAAYVHDTGNLDDCNAQNIFCEKNCDGKVNDKYVFRKYPYDHAKACNCNENVTPRPPALSNVCNTVKEHIGNNNGTQAIDHCNPKGDPFIWDCNENMFERDHKGACMPPRRQKLCVIKLQHLKDETATETELRKAFIQCAAAETFLLWHKYKKDKNSDLKPQTELESGKIPDDFKRQMFYTFGDFRDFLFGTDISKNSGNIGEVNKNINKVFNNKNGLQKEKDKSKRVAWWETNGPHIWEGMLCALSHAVNGIDQGSIKNNNKYSDVTFSAGPSGTKLTEFAERPQFLRWMIEWGEHFCKEQKKEYNELVNECGSCTVDDTGKTCNGECGMCHKQCQAYQRWLQMWKEHYNKQKQRYTQVKETSPYNKDEDVTKSTHAYQYLNKKLKKICKSGSTNENCDFKCMEGTSKQPKAKLPNGSTDIMPASLDDEPQEVKGRCKCPPPPDACKIVDDILKNKRPTDDIEGCKERDDNTNPYPPWKCDSTKIKKEEKGACMPPRRIKLCVINLETFTPKTSVELRNAFIKCAAIETHFLWKYYKTKNSEADVDLKKGTIPEKFKRQMFYTFGDYRDLCLDKNIGNDVSNVENYIKDVFQKMKRTTAEQRENWWKLIEKEVWDGMLCALDKIAGNQVKLTNIDTYKYETVKFSNDPNGPDLETFAKRPQFLRWFTEWGDDFCREHK
;
A
#
# COMPACT_ATOMS: atom_id res chain seq x y z
N MET A 1 -31.93 21.70 40.76
CA MET A 1 -30.68 22.47 40.51
C MET A 1 -30.70 23.72 41.38
N PRO A 2 -29.59 24.14 42.02
CA PRO A 2 -29.64 25.15 43.07
C PRO A 2 -29.87 26.57 42.53
N LYS A 3 -30.71 27.35 43.22
CA LYS A 3 -31.15 28.74 42.90
C LYS A 3 -30.01 29.71 42.55
N GLN A 4 -28.79 29.47 43.02
CA GLN A 4 -27.63 30.35 42.86
C GLN A 4 -27.12 30.43 41.40
N TYR A 5 -27.24 29.34 40.61
CA TYR A 5 -26.83 29.34 39.20
C TYR A 5 -27.74 30.21 38.32
N TYR A 6 -29.03 30.23 38.63
CA TYR A 6 -30.04 31.00 37.91
C TYR A 6 -29.88 32.51 38.13
N GLY A 7 -29.56 32.93 39.36
CA GLY A 7 -29.23 34.33 39.67
C GLY A 7 -27.99 34.81 38.91
N ASN A 8 -26.93 34.00 38.88
CA ASN A 8 -25.71 34.32 38.13
C ASN A 8 -25.97 34.40 36.62
N ILE A 9 -26.73 33.46 36.04
CA ILE A 9 -27.08 33.49 34.62
C ILE A 9 -27.88 34.76 34.29
N ASN A 10 -28.86 35.14 35.13
CA ASN A 10 -29.63 36.36 34.91
C ASN A 10 -28.76 37.63 34.92
N ILE A 11 -27.79 37.69 35.83
CA ILE A 11 -26.77 38.77 35.86
C ILE A 11 -25.99 38.79 34.54
N TYR A 12 -25.57 37.64 34.00
CA TYR A 12 -24.88 37.59 32.71
C TYR A 12 -25.76 38.00 31.52
N PHE A 13 -27.06 37.68 31.56
CA PHE A 13 -28.01 38.14 30.54
C PHE A 13 -28.12 39.66 30.51
N GLU A 14 -28.33 40.28 31.68
CA GLU A 14 -28.52 41.74 31.80
C GLU A 14 -27.23 42.54 31.63
N SER A 15 -26.15 42.13 32.30
CA SER A 15 -24.89 42.88 32.31
C SER A 15 -24.09 42.75 31.02
N PHE A 16 -24.20 41.61 30.33
CA PHE A 16 -23.31 41.28 29.22
C PHE A 16 -24.06 40.94 27.93
N PHE A 17 -24.88 39.89 27.92
CA PHE A 17 -25.50 39.40 26.69
C PHE A 17 -26.38 40.46 26.02
N PHE A 18 -27.31 41.07 26.76
CA PHE A 18 -28.19 42.09 26.17
C PHE A 18 -27.44 43.35 25.75
N HIS A 19 -26.41 43.72 26.50
CA HIS A 19 -25.60 44.89 26.19
C HIS A 19 -24.74 44.69 24.93
N VAL A 20 -24.08 43.54 24.83
CA VAL A 20 -23.26 43.15 23.67
C VAL A 20 -24.16 43.01 22.43
N MET A 21 -25.30 42.36 22.55
CA MET A 21 -26.21 42.15 21.41
C MET A 21 -26.90 43.43 20.94
N LYS A 22 -27.19 44.38 21.84
CA LYS A 22 -27.70 45.72 21.48
C LYS A 22 -26.67 46.53 20.70
N LYS A 23 -25.38 46.37 21.00
CA LYS A 23 -24.28 47.00 20.23
C LYS A 23 -24.06 46.35 18.85
N LEU A 24 -24.40 45.07 18.71
CA LEU A 24 -24.10 44.28 17.50
C LEU A 24 -25.23 44.28 16.44
N ASN A 25 -26.46 44.71 16.74
CA ASN A 25 -27.60 44.44 15.84
C ASN A 25 -28.28 45.67 15.18
N LYS A 26 -28.78 45.48 13.95
CA LYS A 26 -29.54 46.44 13.11
C LYS A 26 -30.93 45.90 12.67
N GLU A 27 -31.42 44.81 13.25
CA GLU A 27 -32.63 44.10 12.76
C GLU A 27 -33.81 44.10 13.77
N ALA A 28 -35.02 44.47 13.32
CA ALA A 28 -36.20 44.64 14.18
C ALA A 28 -36.69 43.33 14.85
N LYS A 29 -36.48 42.18 14.21
CA LYS A 29 -36.88 40.87 14.75
C LYS A 29 -36.07 40.43 15.96
N TRP A 30 -34.80 40.83 16.01
CA TRP A 30 -33.94 40.52 17.15
C TRP A 30 -34.35 41.30 18.39
N ASN A 31 -34.73 42.57 18.21
CA ASN A 31 -35.29 43.38 19.29
C ASN A 31 -36.54 42.71 19.87
N LYS A 32 -37.42 42.17 19.01
CA LYS A 32 -38.61 41.41 19.46
C LYS A 32 -38.27 40.15 20.26
N LEU A 33 -37.29 39.35 19.83
CA LEU A 33 -36.83 38.17 20.60
C LEU A 33 -36.25 38.59 21.94
N MET A 34 -35.49 39.69 21.96
CA MET A 34 -34.87 40.22 23.17
C MET A 34 -35.93 40.72 24.17
N ASP A 35 -37.01 41.34 23.67
CA ASP A 35 -38.15 41.74 24.48
C ASP A 35 -38.94 40.53 25.01
N GLU A 36 -39.12 39.48 24.20
CA GLU A 36 -39.75 38.22 24.64
C GLU A 36 -38.90 37.49 25.69
N LEU A 37 -37.57 37.46 25.54
CA LEU A 37 -36.63 36.92 26.52
C LEU A 37 -36.67 37.74 27.82
N ARG A 38 -36.67 39.07 27.72
CA ARG A 38 -36.81 39.98 28.88
C ARG A 38 -38.12 39.75 29.62
N ASN A 39 -39.24 39.70 28.92
CA ASN A 39 -40.55 39.46 29.53
C ASN A 39 -40.61 38.12 30.26
N LYS A 40 -40.07 37.04 29.68
CA LYS A 40 -40.00 35.73 30.35
C LYS A 40 -39.09 35.73 31.58
N ILE A 41 -37.96 36.46 31.50
CA ILE A 41 -37.04 36.64 32.62
C ILE A 41 -37.68 37.51 33.73
N GLU A 42 -38.45 38.53 33.39
CA GLU A 42 -39.13 39.40 34.34
C GLU A 42 -40.30 38.70 35.04
N LEU A 43 -41.08 37.88 34.32
CA LEU A 43 -42.15 37.06 34.89
C LEU A 43 -41.60 36.06 35.94
N SER A 44 -40.36 35.57 35.75
CA SER A 44 -39.67 34.69 36.71
C SER A 44 -39.32 35.36 38.04
N LYS A 45 -39.32 36.70 38.11
CA LYS A 45 -39.15 37.47 39.35
C LYS A 45 -40.46 37.56 40.17
N GLY A 46 -41.59 37.20 39.55
CA GLY A 46 -42.94 37.52 40.03
C GLY A 46 -43.65 36.46 40.89
N ASN A 47 -43.68 35.17 40.50
CA ASN A 47 -44.21 34.05 41.32
C ASN A 47 -44.30 32.76 40.48
N GLU A 48 -43.18 32.07 40.21
CA GLU A 48 -43.10 30.60 40.05
C GLU A 48 -41.62 30.18 39.87
N GLY A 49 -41.05 29.55 40.90
CA GLY A 49 -39.61 29.33 41.01
C GLY A 49 -39.00 28.43 39.91
N THR A 50 -37.81 28.81 39.43
CA THR A 50 -36.86 28.02 38.59
C THR A 50 -37.32 27.55 37.21
N LYS A 51 -38.63 27.42 36.95
CA LYS A 51 -39.18 26.90 35.69
C LYS A 51 -39.15 27.92 34.56
N ASP A 52 -39.48 29.18 34.85
CA ASP A 52 -39.51 30.25 33.86
C ASP A 52 -38.11 30.65 33.34
N LEU A 53 -37.08 30.60 34.19
CA LEU A 53 -35.70 30.86 33.74
C LEU A 53 -35.14 29.67 32.93
N GLN A 54 -35.57 28.44 33.24
CA GLN A 54 -35.29 27.29 32.38
C GLN A 54 -35.98 27.45 31.02
N ASP A 55 -37.25 27.87 31.00
CA ASP A 55 -38.00 28.13 29.77
C ASP A 55 -37.39 29.27 28.93
N ALA A 56 -36.81 30.29 29.57
CA ALA A 56 -36.07 31.37 28.88
C ALA A 56 -34.74 30.87 28.27
N ILE A 57 -33.99 30.04 29.00
CA ILE A 57 -32.77 29.40 28.48
C ILE A 57 -33.09 28.41 27.36
N GLU A 58 -34.12 27.58 27.52
CA GLU A 58 -34.60 26.66 26.48
C GLU A 58 -35.05 27.45 25.24
N LEU A 59 -35.76 28.57 25.40
CA LEU A 59 -36.15 29.43 24.28
C LEU A 59 -34.94 30.00 23.54
N LEU A 60 -33.91 30.49 24.26
CA LEU A 60 -32.68 30.99 23.64
C LEU A 60 -31.92 29.86 22.93
N LEU A 61 -31.78 28.69 23.57
CA LEU A 61 -31.10 27.54 22.98
C LEU A 61 -31.84 27.01 21.76
N GLU A 62 -33.18 26.99 21.78
CA GLU A 62 -34.00 26.65 20.61
C GLU A 62 -33.82 27.66 19.48
N TYR A 63 -33.80 28.95 19.79
CA TYR A 63 -33.53 30.00 18.80
C TYR A 63 -32.13 29.88 18.20
N LEU A 64 -31.09 29.72 19.03
CA LEU A 64 -29.70 29.56 18.59
C LEU A 64 -29.52 28.27 17.79
N LYS A 65 -30.17 27.18 18.21
CA LYS A 65 -30.17 25.91 17.47
C LYS A 65 -30.86 26.06 16.12
N GLU A 66 -32.00 26.75 16.09
CA GLU A 66 -32.70 27.08 14.84
C GLU A 66 -31.78 27.89 13.94
N LYS A 67 -31.28 29.05 14.39
CA LYS A 67 -30.37 29.91 13.61
C LYS A 67 -29.08 29.22 13.18
N SER A 68 -28.52 28.33 14.02
CA SER A 68 -27.37 27.51 13.65
C SER A 68 -27.72 26.52 12.53
N THR A 69 -28.88 25.86 12.61
CA THR A 69 -29.39 25.02 11.51
C THR A 69 -29.61 25.84 10.24
N ILE A 70 -30.22 27.03 10.33
CA ILE A 70 -30.38 27.95 9.19
C ILE A 70 -29.03 28.32 8.58
N CYS A 71 -28.05 28.68 9.42
CA CYS A 71 -26.73 29.08 8.98
C CYS A 71 -26.01 27.91 8.29
N LYS A 72 -26.10 26.70 8.84
CA LYS A 72 -25.57 25.47 8.23
C LYS A 72 -26.25 25.16 6.89
N ASP A 73 -27.57 25.28 6.83
CA ASP A 73 -28.35 25.06 5.62
C ASP A 73 -28.02 26.11 4.53
N ASN A 74 -27.85 27.38 4.89
CA ASN A 74 -27.62 28.46 3.91
C ASN A 74 -26.16 28.60 3.45
N ASN A 75 -25.22 28.08 4.25
CA ASN A 75 -23.78 28.07 3.98
C ASN A 75 -23.23 26.64 3.85
N THR A 76 -23.98 25.74 3.21
CA THR A 76 -23.52 24.38 2.95
C THR A 76 -22.26 24.42 2.07
N ASN A 77 -21.21 23.73 2.51
CA ASN A 77 -19.97 23.56 1.74
C ASN A 77 -20.17 22.73 0.45
N GLU A 78 -21.40 22.28 0.14
CA GLU A 78 -21.72 21.65 -1.16
C GLU A 78 -21.39 22.54 -2.37
N ALA A 79 -21.36 23.87 -2.19
CA ALA A 79 -20.98 24.84 -3.22
C ALA A 79 -19.49 25.25 -3.18
N CYS A 80 -18.75 24.82 -2.15
CA CYS A 80 -17.35 25.13 -1.93
C CYS A 80 -16.58 23.84 -1.69
N ASP A 81 -16.38 23.05 -2.74
CA ASP A 81 -15.27 22.11 -2.77
C ASP A 81 -14.07 22.84 -3.38
N PRO A 82 -13.03 23.21 -2.61
CA PRO A 82 -11.83 23.84 -3.13
C PRO A 82 -10.85 22.83 -3.76
N THR A 83 -11.17 21.52 -3.75
CA THR A 83 -10.20 20.46 -4.04
C THR A 83 -10.32 19.82 -5.43
N VAL A 84 -11.30 20.24 -6.24
CA VAL A 84 -11.42 19.80 -7.63
C VAL A 84 -11.22 21.01 -8.53
N ASP A 85 -10.13 21.03 -9.30
CA ASP A 85 -9.99 21.96 -10.41
C ASP A 85 -11.27 21.84 -11.26
N PRO A 86 -12.03 22.92 -11.52
CA PRO A 86 -13.26 22.83 -12.28
C PRO A 86 -12.93 22.22 -13.65
N THR A 87 -13.40 20.99 -13.88
CA THR A 87 -13.24 20.32 -15.16
C THR A 87 -13.86 21.21 -16.21
N LYS A 88 -13.06 21.56 -17.21
CA LYS A 88 -13.49 22.46 -18.28
C LYS A 88 -14.70 21.85 -18.98
N ASN A 89 -15.86 22.51 -18.90
CA ASN A 89 -17.08 22.06 -19.55
C ASN A 89 -16.82 21.85 -21.06
N PRO A 90 -16.93 20.62 -21.58
CA PRO A 90 -16.50 20.29 -22.94
C PRO A 90 -17.40 20.93 -24.01
N CYS A 91 -18.58 21.42 -23.61
CA CYS A 91 -19.56 22.04 -24.49
C CYS A 91 -19.60 23.58 -24.36
N GLY A 92 -18.68 24.19 -23.60
CA GLY A 92 -18.56 25.64 -23.44
C GLY A 92 -17.74 26.33 -24.53
N LYS A 93 -18.31 27.36 -25.17
CA LYS A 93 -17.59 28.23 -26.12
C LYS A 93 -16.56 29.08 -25.36
N ASN A 94 -15.26 28.85 -25.55
CA ASN A 94 -14.22 29.65 -24.89
C ASN A 94 -14.04 31.00 -25.60
N THR A 95 -14.58 32.08 -25.04
CA THR A 95 -14.21 33.45 -25.42
C THR A 95 -13.05 33.92 -24.55
N LYS A 96 -11.84 33.88 -25.13
CA LYS A 96 -10.57 34.48 -24.67
C LYS A 96 -9.96 33.97 -23.34
N ALA A 97 -8.63 33.91 -23.35
CA ALA A 97 -7.79 33.45 -22.26
C ALA A 97 -7.75 34.50 -21.13
N GLY A 98 -8.01 34.05 -19.89
CA GLY A 98 -7.72 34.79 -18.67
C GLY A 98 -8.94 35.40 -17.97
N SER A 99 -9.29 34.85 -16.81
CA SER A 99 -10.01 35.49 -15.68
C SER A 99 -11.55 35.50 -15.56
N ASP A 100 -12.32 34.84 -16.42
CA ASP A 100 -13.78 34.86 -16.24
C ASP A 100 -14.27 33.82 -15.21
N LYS A 101 -14.70 34.30 -14.04
CA LYS A 101 -15.28 33.51 -12.95
C LYS A 101 -16.62 32.90 -13.39
N VAL A 102 -16.62 31.64 -13.82
CA VAL A 102 -17.84 30.89 -14.16
C VAL A 102 -18.65 30.59 -12.89
N ILE A 103 -19.94 30.93 -12.91
CA ILE A 103 -20.88 30.62 -11.83
C ILE A 103 -21.65 29.35 -12.18
N SER A 104 -21.50 28.29 -11.36
CA SER A 104 -22.13 26.99 -11.61
C SER A 104 -23.63 26.98 -11.31
N VAL A 105 -24.34 25.99 -11.85
CA VAL A 105 -25.77 25.80 -11.59
C VAL A 105 -26.06 25.60 -10.09
N LYS A 106 -25.17 24.89 -9.37
CA LYS A 106 -25.28 24.70 -7.92
C LYS A 106 -25.21 26.02 -7.15
N GLN A 107 -24.38 26.97 -7.59
CA GLN A 107 -24.27 28.29 -6.96
C GLN A 107 -25.55 29.12 -7.17
N ILE A 108 -26.19 29.01 -8.35
CA ILE A 108 -27.50 29.65 -8.59
C ILE A 108 -28.60 29.00 -7.76
N ALA A 109 -28.61 27.66 -7.62
CA ALA A 109 -29.54 26.98 -6.72
C ALA A 109 -29.38 27.43 -5.26
N GLN A 110 -28.13 27.63 -4.81
CA GLN A 110 -27.85 28.19 -3.48
C GLN A 110 -28.40 29.62 -3.32
N TYR A 111 -28.30 30.45 -4.36
CA TYR A 111 -28.91 31.78 -4.37
C TYR A 111 -30.45 31.70 -4.19
N TYR A 112 -31.14 30.85 -4.96
CA TYR A 112 -32.59 30.68 -4.82
C TYR A 112 -33.01 30.10 -3.46
N LYS A 113 -32.18 29.24 -2.86
CA LYS A 113 -32.40 28.78 -1.48
C LYS A 113 -32.34 29.94 -0.49
N ARG A 114 -31.33 30.81 -0.59
CA ARG A 114 -31.20 32.00 0.28
C ARG A 114 -32.38 32.96 0.09
N LEU A 115 -32.76 33.22 -1.15
CA LEU A 115 -33.90 34.05 -1.48
C LEU A 115 -35.22 33.48 -0.92
N ALA A 116 -35.44 32.16 -1.02
CA ALA A 116 -36.61 31.51 -0.44
C ALA A 116 -36.64 31.63 1.09
N HIS A 117 -35.47 31.54 1.73
CA HIS A 117 -35.36 31.76 3.17
C HIS A 117 -35.67 33.22 3.57
N GLU A 118 -35.11 34.20 2.85
CA GLU A 118 -35.40 35.63 3.06
C GLU A 118 -36.89 35.93 2.88
N GLN A 119 -37.49 35.41 1.81
CA GLN A 119 -38.91 35.59 1.54
C GLN A 119 -39.81 34.94 2.59
N LEU A 120 -39.46 33.74 3.05
CA LEU A 120 -40.15 33.08 4.18
C LEU A 120 -40.10 33.96 5.43
N GLU A 121 -38.96 34.60 5.71
CA GLU A 121 -38.81 35.49 6.85
C GLU A 121 -39.58 36.81 6.67
N GLU A 122 -39.67 37.36 5.46
CA GLU A 122 -40.49 38.55 5.18
C GLU A 122 -41.99 38.25 5.30
N ARG A 123 -42.46 37.23 4.58
CA ARG A 123 -43.88 36.83 4.44
C ARG A 123 -44.41 35.99 5.59
N GLY A 124 -43.56 35.39 6.40
CA GLY A 124 -43.97 34.48 7.46
C GLY A 124 -42.99 34.50 8.62
N SER A 125 -43.32 33.78 9.69
CA SER A 125 -42.31 33.35 10.65
C SER A 125 -42.01 31.89 10.36
N ARG A 126 -40.74 31.52 10.15
CA ARG A 126 -40.33 30.11 10.01
C ARG A 126 -40.88 29.26 11.14
N SER A 127 -40.87 29.79 12.38
CA SER A 127 -41.42 29.13 13.56
C SER A 127 -42.94 28.93 13.52
N ALA A 128 -43.68 29.73 12.76
CA ALA A 128 -45.13 29.59 12.60
C ALA A 128 -45.49 28.50 11.58
N LEU A 129 -44.75 28.43 10.46
CA LEU A 129 -45.00 27.47 9.38
C LEU A 129 -44.37 26.10 9.64
N LYS A 130 -43.34 26.02 10.48
CA LYS A 130 -42.70 24.77 10.90
C LYS A 130 -43.70 23.87 11.63
N GLY A 131 -44.01 22.73 11.03
CA GLY A 131 -44.85 21.70 11.65
C GLY A 131 -44.10 20.92 12.73
N ASP A 132 -44.86 20.39 13.68
CA ASP A 132 -44.39 19.47 14.72
C ASP A 132 -45.20 18.16 14.62
N ALA A 133 -44.65 17.18 13.89
CA ALA A 133 -45.29 15.87 13.72
C ALA A 133 -45.58 15.18 15.07
N SER A 134 -44.86 15.50 16.15
CA SER A 134 -45.14 14.92 17.47
C SER A 134 -46.44 15.42 18.12
N LYS A 135 -47.01 16.49 17.56
CA LYS A 135 -48.33 17.05 17.91
C LYS A 135 -49.41 16.73 16.88
N GLY A 136 -49.08 15.96 15.83
CA GLY A 136 -50.03 15.54 14.81
C GLY A 136 -51.09 14.57 15.33
N THR A 137 -52.15 14.41 14.55
CA THR A 137 -53.21 13.41 14.75
C THR A 137 -53.20 12.43 13.58
N TYR A 138 -53.18 11.14 13.89
CA TYR A 138 -53.05 10.08 12.87
C TYR A 138 -54.23 9.11 12.97
N ARG A 139 -54.97 8.94 11.86
CA ARG A 139 -56.15 8.04 11.80
C ARG A 139 -55.82 6.59 12.14
N ARG A 140 -54.60 6.15 11.82
CA ARG A 140 -54.10 4.81 12.14
C ARG A 140 -53.60 4.63 13.57
N GLN A 141 -53.91 5.58 14.45
CA GLN A 141 -53.64 5.54 15.90
C GLN A 141 -52.14 5.42 16.27
N GLY A 142 -51.22 5.74 15.35
CA GLY A 142 -49.81 5.85 15.66
C GLY A 142 -49.55 6.91 16.71
N ASN A 143 -48.75 6.57 17.72
CA ASN A 143 -48.49 7.45 18.87
C ASN A 143 -47.65 8.68 18.46
N PRO A 144 -48.22 9.89 18.41
CA PRO A 144 -47.50 11.09 17.95
C PRO A 144 -46.25 11.38 18.77
N ARG A 145 -46.22 11.06 20.07
CA ARG A 145 -45.06 11.30 20.94
C ARG A 145 -43.81 10.55 20.46
N LYS A 146 -43.94 9.44 19.71
CA LYS A 146 -42.79 8.74 19.11
C LYS A 146 -42.05 9.62 18.11
N LEU A 147 -42.75 10.54 17.45
CA LEU A 147 -42.21 11.41 16.40
C LEU A 147 -41.38 12.58 16.93
N LYS A 148 -41.23 12.73 18.26
CA LYS A 148 -40.12 13.51 18.84
C LYS A 148 -38.75 13.07 18.27
N LYS A 149 -38.65 11.81 17.83
CA LYS A 149 -37.58 11.30 16.98
C LYS A 149 -38.14 10.97 15.60
N VAL A 150 -37.90 11.84 14.61
CA VAL A 150 -38.40 11.73 13.21
C VAL A 150 -38.29 10.30 12.64
N CYS A 151 -37.18 9.60 12.87
CA CYS A 151 -36.97 8.25 12.34
C CYS A 151 -37.91 7.16 12.87
N ARG A 152 -38.66 7.42 13.95
CA ARG A 152 -39.68 6.52 14.48
C ARG A 152 -41.00 6.56 13.71
N ILE A 153 -41.10 7.40 12.68
CA ILE A 153 -42.28 7.43 11.83
C ILE A 153 -42.49 6.10 11.10
N ALA A 154 -43.73 5.64 11.08
CA ALA A 154 -44.14 4.35 10.55
C ALA A 154 -45.58 4.41 10.00
N LYS A 155 -46.04 3.31 9.38
CA LYS A 155 -47.33 3.24 8.67
C LYS A 155 -48.57 3.52 9.53
N ASP A 156 -48.45 3.41 10.86
CA ASP A 156 -49.45 3.77 11.85
C ASP A 156 -49.60 5.30 12.05
N HIS A 157 -48.62 6.08 11.60
CA HIS A 157 -48.64 7.55 11.62
C HIS A 157 -49.14 8.13 10.29
N SER A 158 -50.12 7.48 9.66
CA SER A 158 -50.65 7.84 8.34
C SER A 158 -52.13 8.21 8.42
N ASN A 159 -52.51 9.26 7.70
CA ASN A 159 -53.91 9.68 7.51
C ASN A 159 -54.54 9.20 6.20
N ARG A 160 -53.83 8.37 5.43
CA ARG A 160 -54.35 7.68 4.23
C ARG A 160 -55.64 6.90 4.50
N ASN A 161 -56.63 7.07 3.61
CA ASN A 161 -57.86 6.28 3.60
C ASN A 161 -57.55 4.76 3.42
N HIS A 162 -58.10 3.91 4.29
CA HIS A 162 -57.89 2.46 4.27
C HIS A 162 -58.57 1.75 3.08
N LYS A 163 -59.60 2.34 2.47
CA LYS A 163 -60.39 1.70 1.41
C LYS A 163 -59.72 1.76 0.02
N ASP A 164 -58.72 2.63 -0.17
CA ASP A 164 -58.02 2.80 -1.45
C ASP A 164 -56.65 2.09 -1.45
N SER A 165 -56.68 0.78 -1.68
CA SER A 165 -55.48 -0.07 -1.78
C SER A 165 -55.15 -0.40 -3.23
N ARG A 166 -54.75 0.59 -4.04
CA ARG A 166 -54.15 0.34 -5.36
C ARG A 166 -52.65 0.60 -5.30
N GLY A 167 -51.86 -0.42 -5.59
CA GLY A 167 -50.39 -0.37 -5.62
C GLY A 167 -49.89 0.16 -6.96
N ARG A 168 -49.83 1.48 -7.13
CA ARG A 168 -49.08 2.13 -8.22
C ARG A 168 -48.36 3.38 -7.70
N HIS A 169 -47.16 3.62 -8.26
CA HIS A 169 -46.19 4.72 -8.05
C HIS A 169 -46.00 5.22 -6.60
N LEU A 170 -44.88 4.84 -5.96
CA LEU A 170 -44.71 5.01 -4.52
C LEU A 170 -44.52 6.47 -4.07
N CYS A 171 -43.96 7.34 -4.93
CA CYS A 171 -43.51 8.70 -4.59
C CYS A 171 -44.58 9.59 -3.94
N THR A 172 -45.85 9.36 -4.26
CA THR A 172 -46.98 10.16 -3.79
C THR A 172 -48.09 9.32 -3.16
N SER A 173 -47.93 7.99 -3.10
CA SER A 173 -49.01 7.06 -2.71
C SER A 173 -49.56 7.24 -1.28
N TYR A 174 -48.83 7.91 -0.38
CA TYR A 174 -49.31 8.26 0.96
C TYR A 174 -49.89 9.69 1.02
N LEU A 175 -49.61 10.50 0.01
CA LEU A 175 -50.16 11.85 -0.19
C LEU A 175 -51.46 11.82 -1.04
N GLU A 176 -51.54 10.99 -2.07
CA GLU A 176 -52.67 10.87 -3.03
C GLU A 176 -54.01 10.47 -2.41
N PHE A 177 -53.96 9.93 -1.20
CA PHE A 177 -55.12 9.45 -0.45
C PHE A 177 -55.22 10.14 0.92
N LEU A 178 -54.58 11.31 1.06
CA LEU A 178 -54.80 12.19 2.21
C LEU A 178 -56.27 12.53 2.28
N GLN A 179 -56.92 12.17 3.38
CA GLN A 179 -58.28 12.64 3.60
C GLN A 179 -58.25 14.12 3.95
N THR A 180 -59.01 14.89 3.21
CA THR A 180 -59.32 16.28 3.55
C THR A 180 -60.18 16.30 4.81
N ILE A 181 -60.01 17.31 5.66
CA ILE A 181 -60.63 17.35 7.01
C ILE A 181 -62.17 17.33 6.98
N ASP A 182 -62.77 17.65 5.84
CA ASP A 182 -64.22 17.56 5.60
C ASP A 182 -64.79 16.14 5.78
N ASP A 183 -63.97 15.09 5.70
CA ASP A 183 -64.38 13.70 5.97
C ASP A 183 -64.36 13.34 7.49
N SER A 184 -64.19 14.32 8.38
CA SER A 184 -64.17 14.09 9.83
C SER A 184 -65.29 14.87 10.53
N HIS A 185 -66.23 14.14 11.14
CA HIS A 185 -67.35 14.66 11.94
C HIS A 185 -66.93 15.37 13.25
N ASN A 186 -65.69 15.85 13.40
CA ASN A 186 -65.21 16.44 14.65
C ASN A 186 -64.42 17.75 14.44
N SER A 187 -65.01 18.88 14.84
CA SER A 187 -64.51 20.24 14.66
C SER A 187 -63.23 20.58 15.46
N SER A 188 -62.83 19.74 16.42
CA SER A 188 -61.63 19.94 17.25
C SER A 188 -60.31 19.57 16.56
N ASN A 189 -60.33 18.81 15.46
CA ASN A 189 -59.15 18.35 14.72
C ASN A 189 -58.55 19.41 13.78
N ALA A 190 -59.27 20.50 13.50
CA ALA A 190 -58.81 21.57 12.61
C ALA A 190 -57.62 22.40 13.15
N LYS A 191 -57.21 22.21 14.43
CA LYS A 191 -56.10 22.95 15.06
C LYS A 191 -54.73 22.24 14.97
N ARG A 192 -54.62 21.13 14.23
CA ARG A 192 -53.38 20.32 14.12
C ARG A 192 -53.11 19.85 12.70
N VAL A 193 -53.63 20.56 11.70
CA VAL A 193 -53.53 20.21 10.29
C VAL A 193 -52.09 20.27 9.84
N ASN A 194 -51.40 21.37 10.17
CA ASN A 194 -49.99 21.56 9.81
C ASN A 194 -49.10 20.41 10.35
N ASN A 195 -49.30 20.08 11.62
CA ASN A 195 -48.56 19.02 12.30
C ASN A 195 -48.81 17.62 11.71
N SER A 196 -50.08 17.31 11.43
CA SER A 196 -50.48 16.02 10.88
C SER A 196 -49.98 15.87 9.44
N PHE A 197 -50.15 16.91 8.63
CA PHE A 197 -49.69 16.98 7.25
C PHE A 197 -48.18 16.79 7.14
N LEU A 198 -47.40 17.46 8.01
CA LEU A 198 -45.96 17.21 8.08
C LEU A 198 -45.67 15.72 8.32
N GLY A 199 -46.37 15.08 9.25
CA GLY A 199 -46.23 13.63 9.50
C GLY A 199 -46.44 12.78 8.24
N ASP A 200 -47.51 13.03 7.49
CA ASP A 200 -47.78 12.30 6.24
C ASP A 200 -46.69 12.54 5.18
N VAL A 201 -46.15 13.76 5.07
CA VAL A 201 -45.03 14.08 4.18
C VAL A 201 -43.74 13.36 4.62
N LEU A 202 -43.42 13.35 5.91
CA LEU A 202 -42.26 12.64 6.46
C LEU A 202 -42.34 11.13 6.19
N LEU A 203 -43.54 10.54 6.32
CA LEU A 203 -43.75 9.12 6.07
C LEU A 203 -43.60 8.79 4.58
N SER A 204 -44.18 9.62 3.71
CA SER A 204 -44.06 9.49 2.25
C SER A 204 -42.60 9.52 1.83
N ALA A 205 -41.84 10.52 2.29
CA ALA A 205 -40.42 10.67 1.99
C ALA A 205 -39.59 9.46 2.45
N LYS A 206 -39.82 8.99 3.68
CA LYS A 206 -39.11 7.81 4.23
C LYS A 206 -39.35 6.54 3.41
N LEU A 207 -40.59 6.30 2.99
CA LEU A 207 -40.94 5.11 2.24
C LEU A 207 -40.45 5.19 0.79
N ASP A 208 -40.48 6.37 0.19
CA ASP A 208 -39.98 6.58 -1.16
C ASP A 208 -38.48 6.30 -1.26
N ALA A 209 -37.68 6.86 -0.35
CA ALA A 209 -36.24 6.60 -0.29
C ALA A 209 -35.93 5.11 -0.09
N ALA A 210 -36.69 4.41 0.77
CA ALA A 210 -36.51 2.99 1.02
C ALA A 210 -36.79 2.12 -0.21
N GLU A 211 -37.79 2.48 -1.03
CA GLU A 211 -38.11 1.77 -2.27
C GLU A 211 -37.13 2.09 -3.39
N ILE A 212 -36.69 3.34 -3.54
CA ILE A 212 -35.66 3.72 -4.51
C ILE A 212 -34.42 2.86 -4.31
N ILE A 213 -33.95 2.77 -3.06
CA ILE A 213 -32.78 1.95 -2.70
C ILE A 213 -33.05 0.46 -2.93
N LYS A 214 -34.24 -0.03 -2.56
CA LYS A 214 -34.61 -1.43 -2.79
C LYS A 214 -34.59 -1.78 -4.28
N ARG A 215 -35.27 -0.99 -5.12
CA ARG A 215 -35.32 -1.20 -6.57
C ARG A 215 -33.93 -1.20 -7.18
N TYR A 216 -33.08 -0.26 -6.77
CA TYR A 216 -31.70 -0.21 -7.23
C TYR A 216 -30.94 -1.49 -6.87
N LYS A 217 -31.05 -1.97 -5.62
CA LYS A 217 -30.41 -3.22 -5.19
C LYS A 217 -30.93 -4.44 -5.93
N ASP A 218 -32.25 -4.54 -6.11
CA ASP A 218 -32.90 -5.65 -6.81
C ASP A 218 -32.47 -5.68 -8.29
N GLN A 219 -32.42 -4.53 -8.95
CA GLN A 219 -31.99 -4.41 -10.36
C GLN A 219 -30.51 -4.74 -10.57
N ASN A 220 -29.66 -4.47 -9.58
CA ASN A 220 -28.22 -4.68 -9.66
C ASN A 220 -27.74 -5.93 -8.90
N ASN A 221 -28.66 -6.79 -8.43
CA ASN A 221 -28.37 -8.00 -7.66
C ASN A 221 -27.50 -7.79 -6.40
N ILE A 222 -27.62 -6.63 -5.74
CA ILE A 222 -26.81 -6.26 -4.57
C ILE A 222 -27.43 -6.85 -3.30
N ARG A 223 -26.75 -7.84 -2.68
CA ARG A 223 -27.25 -8.56 -1.50
C ARG A 223 -26.59 -8.08 -0.19
N GLU A 224 -25.26 -7.92 -0.15
CA GLU A 224 -24.48 -7.40 1.00
C GLU A 224 -23.22 -6.68 0.49
N ASN A 225 -22.63 -5.77 1.31
CA ASN A 225 -21.49 -4.88 0.96
C ASN A 225 -21.75 -3.94 -0.23
N ILE A 226 -22.19 -2.71 0.06
CA ILE A 226 -22.48 -1.68 -0.94
C ILE A 226 -21.17 -0.98 -1.30
N GLU A 227 -20.76 -1.03 -2.57
CA GLU A 227 -19.62 -0.26 -3.06
C GLU A 227 -19.92 1.24 -3.04
N GLN A 228 -18.89 2.08 -2.92
CA GLN A 228 -19.06 3.53 -2.86
C GLN A 228 -19.83 4.10 -4.06
N LYS A 229 -19.58 3.58 -5.28
CA LYS A 229 -20.26 4.03 -6.51
C LYS A 229 -21.78 3.77 -6.48
N ASP A 230 -22.18 2.64 -5.89
CA ASP A 230 -23.59 2.23 -5.79
C ASP A 230 -24.31 3.06 -4.74
N GLU A 231 -23.63 3.33 -3.62
CA GLU A 231 -24.10 4.27 -2.59
C GLU A 231 -24.32 5.68 -3.17
N GLU A 232 -23.37 6.19 -3.95
CA GLU A 232 -23.48 7.49 -4.60
C GLU A 232 -24.64 7.55 -5.60
N ALA A 233 -24.83 6.51 -6.44
CA ALA A 233 -25.93 6.43 -7.39
C ALA A 233 -27.30 6.38 -6.71
N MET A 234 -27.45 5.57 -5.66
CA MET A 234 -28.67 5.53 -4.84
C MET A 234 -28.95 6.89 -4.20
N CYS A 235 -27.91 7.54 -3.68
CA CYS A 235 -28.07 8.84 -3.06
C CYS A 235 -28.41 9.97 -4.05
N ARG A 236 -27.97 9.92 -5.31
CA ARG A 236 -28.44 10.84 -6.35
C ARG A 236 -29.94 10.69 -6.61
N ALA A 237 -30.43 9.46 -6.77
CA ALA A 237 -31.85 9.19 -6.97
C ALA A 237 -32.72 9.65 -5.78
N VAL A 238 -32.25 9.45 -4.54
CA VAL A 238 -32.95 9.94 -3.33
C VAL A 238 -32.97 11.47 -3.29
N ARG A 239 -31.93 12.17 -3.77
CA ARG A 239 -31.92 13.64 -3.88
C ARG A 239 -32.90 14.16 -4.93
N TYR A 240 -33.03 13.50 -6.09
CA TYR A 240 -34.02 13.87 -7.11
C TYR A 240 -35.46 13.68 -6.59
N SER A 241 -35.73 12.55 -5.93
CA SER A 241 -37.03 12.30 -5.27
C SER A 241 -37.35 13.34 -4.19
N PHE A 242 -36.37 13.75 -3.36
CA PHE A 242 -36.55 14.85 -2.41
C PHE A 242 -37.01 16.15 -3.09
N ALA A 243 -36.42 16.47 -4.24
CA ALA A 243 -36.74 17.67 -4.99
C ALA A 243 -38.13 17.61 -5.65
N ASP A 244 -38.49 16.45 -6.22
CA ASP A 244 -39.81 16.24 -6.82
C ASP A 244 -40.92 16.27 -5.77
N LEU A 245 -40.70 15.68 -4.60
CA LEU A 245 -41.60 15.84 -3.46
C LEU A 245 -41.79 17.32 -3.10
N GLY A 246 -40.70 18.10 -3.12
CA GLY A 246 -40.75 19.55 -2.92
C GLY A 246 -41.57 20.28 -3.98
N ASP A 247 -41.48 19.91 -5.25
CA ASP A 247 -42.28 20.53 -6.32
C ASP A 247 -43.75 20.16 -6.28
N ILE A 248 -44.07 18.91 -5.91
CA ILE A 248 -45.44 18.48 -5.63
C ILE A 248 -46.05 19.33 -4.51
N ILE A 249 -45.35 19.46 -3.38
CA ILE A 249 -45.84 20.25 -2.24
C ILE A 249 -45.99 21.73 -2.61
N ARG A 250 -45.06 22.29 -3.42
CA ARG A 250 -45.09 23.70 -3.83
C ARG A 250 -46.08 23.99 -4.97
N GLY A 251 -46.71 22.97 -5.56
CA GLY A 251 -47.60 23.12 -6.70
C GLY A 251 -46.86 23.53 -7.99
N LYS A 252 -45.60 23.11 -8.13
CA LYS A 252 -44.71 23.37 -9.27
C LYS A 252 -44.50 22.15 -10.16
N ASP A 253 -45.02 21.00 -9.75
CA ASP A 253 -44.87 19.75 -10.46
C ASP A 253 -45.46 19.80 -11.88
N LEU A 254 -44.71 19.26 -12.84
CA LEU A 254 -45.03 19.26 -14.27
C LEU A 254 -45.83 18.01 -14.68
N TRP A 255 -46.01 17.02 -13.79
CA TRP A 255 -46.63 15.74 -14.10
C TRP A 255 -48.17 15.82 -14.12
N ASP A 256 -48.75 15.91 -15.31
CA ASP A 256 -50.21 16.05 -15.50
C ASP A 256 -50.93 14.68 -15.60
N HIS A 257 -51.02 13.94 -14.49
CA HIS A 257 -51.76 12.68 -14.40
C HIS A 257 -53.09 12.83 -13.63
N LYS A 258 -54.08 11.96 -13.92
CA LYS A 258 -55.42 12.03 -13.28
C LYS A 258 -55.34 11.95 -11.75
N ASP A 259 -54.45 11.11 -11.22
CA ASP A 259 -54.24 10.95 -9.77
C ASP A 259 -53.59 12.19 -9.14
N PHE A 260 -52.69 12.87 -9.88
CA PHE A 260 -52.09 14.13 -9.44
C PHE A 260 -53.13 15.26 -9.32
N LYS A 261 -54.10 15.33 -10.24
CA LYS A 261 -55.20 16.32 -10.13
C LYS A 261 -56.03 16.16 -8.86
N LYS A 262 -56.13 14.94 -8.32
CA LYS A 262 -56.76 14.70 -7.01
C LYS A 262 -55.86 15.19 -5.90
N LEU A 263 -54.60 14.77 -5.88
CA LEU A 263 -53.61 15.20 -4.90
C LEU A 263 -53.50 16.73 -4.82
N GLU A 264 -53.41 17.42 -5.95
CA GLU A 264 -53.33 18.88 -5.99
C GLU A 264 -54.57 19.53 -5.36
N ARG A 265 -55.78 19.01 -5.62
CA ARG A 265 -57.01 19.49 -4.96
C ARG A 265 -56.98 19.26 -3.45
N ASP A 266 -56.46 18.13 -3.00
CA ASP A 266 -56.34 17.82 -1.58
C ASP A 266 -55.30 18.73 -0.91
N LEU A 267 -54.17 18.99 -1.57
CA LEU A 267 -53.15 19.95 -1.13
C LEU A 267 -53.71 21.37 -1.04
N VAL A 268 -54.46 21.85 -2.05
CA VAL A 268 -55.15 23.16 -2.00
C VAL A 268 -56.00 23.27 -0.74
N LYS A 269 -56.82 22.25 -0.45
CA LYS A 269 -57.69 22.22 0.73
C LYS A 269 -56.89 22.21 2.03
N ILE A 270 -55.86 21.37 2.12
CA ILE A 270 -54.99 21.25 3.30
C ILE A 270 -54.31 22.59 3.57
N PHE A 271 -53.72 23.23 2.56
CA PHE A 271 -53.04 24.52 2.72
C PHE A 271 -54.00 25.67 3.05
N GLY A 272 -55.23 25.64 2.54
CA GLY A 272 -56.29 26.54 3.01
C GLY A 272 -56.55 26.38 4.51
N LYS A 273 -56.64 25.15 5.01
CA LYS A 273 -56.80 24.88 6.45
C LYS A 273 -55.56 25.22 7.27
N ILE A 274 -54.35 25.02 6.74
CA ILE A 274 -53.11 25.45 7.39
C ILE A 274 -53.08 26.98 7.51
N LYS A 275 -53.50 27.70 6.48
CA LYS A 275 -53.63 29.16 6.52
C LYS A 275 -54.63 29.58 7.60
N ASP A 276 -55.78 28.94 7.68
CA ASP A 276 -56.80 29.22 8.71
C ASP A 276 -56.28 28.91 10.13
N GLU A 277 -55.65 27.74 10.33
CA GLU A 277 -55.06 27.31 11.60
C GLU A 277 -54.02 28.32 12.09
N LEU A 278 -53.18 28.81 11.17
CA LEU A 278 -52.06 29.69 11.48
C LEU A 278 -52.41 31.18 11.35
N LYS A 279 -53.67 31.54 11.05
CA LYS A 279 -54.11 32.94 10.84
C LYS A 279 -53.71 33.87 11.99
N SER A 280 -53.82 33.40 13.24
CA SER A 280 -53.41 34.17 14.42
C SER A 280 -51.89 34.44 14.50
N LYS A 281 -51.07 33.57 13.91
CA LYS A 281 -49.60 33.68 13.91
C LYS A 281 -49.05 34.37 12.65
N LEU A 282 -49.74 34.20 11.52
CA LEU A 282 -49.36 34.76 10.23
C LEU A 282 -49.95 36.15 10.01
N GLY A 283 -51.05 36.49 10.69
CA GLY A 283 -51.77 37.75 10.51
C GLY A 283 -52.38 37.84 9.10
N ASP A 284 -52.26 39.02 8.49
CA ASP A 284 -52.72 39.34 7.14
C ASP A 284 -51.75 38.91 6.03
N LYS A 285 -50.68 38.19 6.42
CA LYS A 285 -49.72 37.68 5.45
C LYS A 285 -50.37 36.54 4.64
N TYR A 286 -50.10 36.49 3.34
CA TYR A 286 -50.75 35.60 2.35
C TYR A 286 -52.23 35.92 2.03
N ILE A 287 -52.73 37.11 2.34
CA ILE A 287 -54.05 37.57 1.83
C ILE A 287 -54.04 37.53 0.29
N GLY A 288 -55.09 36.95 -0.32
CA GLY A 288 -55.22 36.86 -1.78
C GLY A 288 -54.41 35.76 -2.46
N ASP A 289 -53.61 34.97 -1.72
CA ASP A 289 -52.85 33.83 -2.26
C ASP A 289 -53.77 32.70 -2.76
N GLU A 290 -55.03 32.64 -2.29
CA GLU A 290 -56.06 31.74 -2.82
C GLU A 290 -56.40 31.98 -4.30
N ALA A 291 -56.29 33.22 -4.80
CA ALA A 291 -56.74 33.62 -6.14
C ALA A 291 -55.69 33.41 -7.25
N LYS A 292 -54.40 33.28 -6.89
CA LYS A 292 -53.27 33.17 -7.84
C LYS A 292 -52.62 31.79 -7.78
N SER A 293 -53.26 30.76 -8.33
CA SER A 293 -52.79 29.36 -8.25
C SER A 293 -52.66 28.92 -6.77
N PRO A 294 -53.71 28.30 -6.20
CA PRO A 294 -54.06 28.49 -4.79
C PRO A 294 -52.93 28.17 -3.80
N TYR A 295 -52.57 29.16 -2.99
CA TYR A 295 -51.63 29.09 -1.86
C TYR A 295 -50.15 28.88 -2.22
N LYS A 296 -49.71 29.12 -3.46
CA LYS A 296 -48.32 28.83 -3.89
C LYS A 296 -47.23 29.50 -3.05
N GLN A 297 -47.47 30.72 -2.56
CA GLN A 297 -46.50 31.39 -1.70
C GLN A 297 -46.43 30.69 -0.34
N LEU A 298 -47.59 30.45 0.28
CA LEU A 298 -47.68 29.71 1.54
C LEU A 298 -47.04 28.31 1.45
N ARG A 299 -47.28 27.59 0.35
CA ARG A 299 -46.70 26.26 0.11
C ARG A 299 -45.18 26.29 -0.03
N SER A 300 -44.64 27.29 -0.73
CA SER A 300 -43.19 27.49 -0.90
C SER A 300 -42.50 27.79 0.43
N ASP A 301 -43.10 28.69 1.22
CA ASP A 301 -42.60 29.07 2.53
C ASP A 301 -42.74 27.91 3.54
N TRP A 302 -43.82 27.13 3.45
CA TRP A 302 -44.01 25.90 4.22
C TRP A 302 -42.96 24.84 3.89
N TRP A 303 -42.65 24.62 2.61
CA TRP A 303 -41.60 23.68 2.21
C TRP A 303 -40.26 24.10 2.78
N GLU A 304 -39.85 25.36 2.63
CA GLU A 304 -38.58 25.85 3.18
C GLU A 304 -38.52 25.71 4.72
N ALA A 305 -39.63 25.94 5.43
CA ALA A 305 -39.69 25.74 6.87
C ALA A 305 -39.53 24.26 7.30
N ASN A 306 -39.91 23.30 6.45
CA ASN A 306 -40.04 21.88 6.83
C ASN A 306 -39.09 20.90 6.11
N ARG A 307 -38.49 21.28 4.98
CA ARG A 307 -37.66 20.41 4.12
C ARG A 307 -36.50 19.71 4.83
N HIS A 308 -35.91 20.33 5.85
CA HIS A 308 -34.87 19.71 6.68
C HIS A 308 -35.37 18.47 7.44
N GLN A 309 -36.63 18.48 7.90
CA GLN A 309 -37.24 17.32 8.55
C GLN A 309 -37.52 16.22 7.52
N VAL A 310 -37.95 16.60 6.32
CA VAL A 310 -38.23 15.69 5.20
C VAL A 310 -36.96 14.96 4.76
N TRP A 311 -35.87 15.69 4.53
CA TRP A 311 -34.57 15.10 4.18
C TRP A 311 -34.06 14.15 5.26
N LYS A 312 -34.21 14.52 6.53
CA LYS A 312 -33.88 13.65 7.66
C LYS A 312 -34.70 12.36 7.65
N ALA A 313 -35.98 12.43 7.31
CA ALA A 313 -36.86 11.25 7.24
C ALA A 313 -36.45 10.28 6.12
N MET A 314 -36.01 10.79 4.96
CA MET A 314 -35.54 9.97 3.82
C MET A 314 -34.30 9.11 4.16
N GLN A 315 -33.50 9.54 5.13
CA GLN A 315 -32.28 8.84 5.56
C GLN A 315 -32.48 7.96 6.80
N CYS A 316 -33.70 7.86 7.31
CA CYS A 316 -34.00 7.10 8.52
C CYS A 316 -34.01 5.60 8.28
N LYS A 317 -33.16 4.85 9.01
CA LYS A 317 -33.06 3.40 8.92
C LYS A 317 -34.43 2.72 8.95
N THR A 318 -34.68 1.82 7.99
CA THR A 318 -35.85 0.94 7.99
C THR A 318 -35.39 -0.50 8.14
N THR A 319 -35.96 -1.24 9.09
CA THR A 319 -35.59 -2.63 9.39
C THR A 319 -36.70 -3.62 9.03
N THR A 320 -37.88 -3.12 8.64
CA THR A 320 -39.04 -3.93 8.27
C THR A 320 -38.91 -4.45 6.85
N LYS A 321 -38.79 -5.78 6.67
CA LYS A 321 -38.89 -6.42 5.34
C LYS A 321 -40.23 -6.04 4.68
N PRO A 322 -40.27 -5.75 3.37
CA PRO A 322 -39.16 -5.82 2.39
C PRO A 322 -38.30 -4.55 2.27
N PHE A 323 -38.55 -3.52 3.09
CA PHE A 323 -37.92 -2.20 2.96
C PHE A 323 -36.77 -2.04 3.98
N SER A 324 -35.55 -2.43 3.60
CA SER A 324 -34.35 -2.26 4.43
C SER A 324 -33.50 -1.08 3.94
N LEU A 325 -33.57 0.05 4.65
CA LEU A 325 -32.77 1.25 4.41
C LEU A 325 -31.66 1.30 5.45
N ASN A 326 -30.40 1.28 5.01
CA ASN A 326 -29.22 1.42 5.87
C ASN A 326 -28.11 2.26 5.18
N ILE A 327 -28.52 3.19 4.31
CA ILE A 327 -27.62 4.07 3.52
C ILE A 327 -27.73 5.49 4.05
N LYS A 328 -26.60 6.22 4.10
CA LYS A 328 -26.56 7.62 4.53
C LYS A 328 -26.10 8.50 3.37
N CYS A 329 -26.96 9.41 2.93
CA CYS A 329 -26.68 10.30 1.80
C CYS A 329 -26.05 11.63 2.25
N GLY A 330 -24.99 11.53 3.05
CA GLY A 330 -24.29 12.66 3.65
C GLY A 330 -24.81 13.05 5.04
N ASP A 331 -24.53 14.28 5.46
CA ASP A 331 -25.00 14.80 6.75
C ASP A 331 -26.51 15.08 6.70
N THR A 332 -27.27 14.44 7.59
CA THR A 332 -28.72 14.69 7.76
C THR A 332 -29.08 16.13 8.14
N SER A 333 -28.10 16.93 8.58
CA SER A 333 -28.26 18.34 8.92
C SER A 333 -28.02 19.29 7.74
N ILE A 334 -27.69 18.76 6.55
CA ILE A 334 -27.48 19.51 5.31
C ILE A 334 -28.54 19.05 4.30
N THR A 335 -29.44 19.96 3.91
CA THR A 335 -30.43 19.65 2.86
C THR A 335 -29.85 19.81 1.45
N PRO A 336 -30.13 18.88 0.51
CA PRO A 336 -29.67 18.98 -0.87
C PRO A 336 -30.13 20.28 -1.53
N LEU A 337 -29.28 20.90 -2.36
CA LEU A 337 -29.64 22.10 -3.13
C LEU A 337 -30.53 21.83 -4.34
N VAL A 338 -30.67 20.57 -4.75
CA VAL A 338 -31.34 20.18 -6.00
C VAL A 338 -32.81 20.60 -6.05
N ASP A 339 -33.51 20.73 -4.93
CA ASP A 339 -34.91 21.21 -4.89
C ASP A 339 -35.08 22.70 -5.22
N TYR A 340 -33.98 23.43 -5.46
CA TYR A 340 -34.00 24.81 -5.97
C TYR A 340 -33.56 24.93 -7.43
N ILE A 341 -33.31 23.81 -8.11
CA ILE A 341 -33.16 23.75 -9.56
C ILE A 341 -34.53 23.43 -10.16
N PRO A 342 -35.06 24.14 -11.16
CA PRO A 342 -36.37 23.85 -11.76
C PRO A 342 -36.53 22.39 -12.24
N GLN A 343 -37.70 21.79 -12.02
CA GLN A 343 -37.95 20.36 -12.26
C GLN A 343 -37.55 19.91 -13.67
N ARG A 344 -37.93 20.67 -14.71
CA ARG A 344 -37.60 20.38 -16.10
C ARG A 344 -36.10 20.19 -16.32
N LEU A 345 -35.27 21.03 -15.69
CA LEU A 345 -33.82 20.98 -15.83
C LEU A 345 -33.20 19.82 -15.04
N ARG A 346 -33.79 19.46 -13.90
CA ARG A 346 -33.38 18.28 -13.13
C ARG A 346 -33.70 16.99 -13.87
N TRP A 347 -34.91 16.86 -14.40
CA TRP A 347 -35.31 15.70 -15.19
C TRP A 347 -34.45 15.55 -16.45
N MET A 348 -34.04 16.64 -17.09
CA MET A 348 -33.09 16.59 -18.21
C MET A 348 -31.71 16.06 -17.77
N THR A 349 -31.24 16.44 -16.58
CA THR A 349 -29.99 15.95 -16.00
C THR A 349 -30.09 14.47 -15.64
N GLU A 350 -31.14 14.08 -14.92
CA GLU A 350 -31.41 12.69 -14.55
C GLU A 350 -31.60 11.80 -15.80
N TRP A 351 -32.29 12.30 -16.83
CA TRP A 351 -32.43 11.61 -18.11
C TRP A 351 -31.07 11.35 -18.77
N ALA A 352 -30.14 12.32 -18.73
CA ALA A 352 -28.79 12.14 -19.27
C ALA A 352 -27.98 11.10 -18.47
N GLU A 353 -28.11 11.06 -17.13
CA GLU A 353 -27.49 10.02 -16.31
C GLU A 353 -28.05 8.62 -16.62
N TRP A 354 -29.37 8.49 -16.76
CA TRP A 354 -30.01 7.22 -17.13
C TRP A 354 -29.65 6.76 -18.53
N TYR A 355 -29.57 7.71 -19.47
CA TYR A 355 -29.07 7.47 -20.80
C TYR A 355 -27.68 6.83 -20.74
N CYS A 356 -26.75 7.44 -19.98
CA CYS A 356 -25.39 6.92 -19.85
C CYS A 356 -25.35 5.50 -19.28
N LYS A 357 -26.16 5.20 -18.26
CA LYS A 357 -26.23 3.84 -17.69
C LYS A 357 -26.71 2.79 -18.68
N GLU A 358 -27.79 3.08 -19.40
CA GLU A 358 -28.34 2.14 -20.39
C GLU A 358 -27.44 2.02 -21.63
N GLN A 359 -26.84 3.14 -22.05
CA GLN A 359 -25.84 3.20 -23.12
C GLN A 359 -24.65 2.30 -22.78
N SER A 360 -24.15 2.39 -21.55
CA SER A 360 -23.04 1.58 -21.03
C SER A 360 -23.35 0.10 -21.00
N ARG A 361 -24.57 -0.27 -20.55
CA ARG A 361 -25.06 -1.66 -20.56
C ARG A 361 -25.10 -2.23 -21.98
N LEU A 362 -25.71 -1.51 -22.92
CA LEU A 362 -25.82 -1.94 -24.32
C LEU A 362 -24.46 -1.93 -25.03
N TYR A 363 -23.58 -0.99 -24.70
CA TYR A 363 -22.21 -0.98 -25.18
C TYR A 363 -21.45 -2.22 -24.71
N GLY A 364 -21.56 -2.60 -23.43
CA GLY A 364 -20.98 -3.83 -22.90
C GLY A 364 -21.43 -5.08 -23.66
N GLU A 365 -22.74 -5.21 -23.93
CA GLU A 365 -23.28 -6.32 -24.75
C GLU A 365 -22.77 -6.29 -26.20
N LEU A 366 -22.66 -5.10 -26.79
CA LEU A 366 -22.13 -4.91 -28.15
C LEU A 366 -20.68 -5.35 -28.22
N VAL A 367 -19.84 -4.86 -27.30
CA VAL A 367 -18.42 -5.21 -27.19
C VAL A 367 -18.25 -6.72 -27.04
N GLU A 368 -19.01 -7.36 -26.15
CA GLU A 368 -18.95 -8.81 -25.94
C GLU A 368 -19.20 -9.60 -27.24
N LYS A 369 -20.23 -9.21 -28.01
CA LYS A 369 -20.63 -9.96 -29.23
C LYS A 369 -19.85 -9.55 -30.47
N CYS A 370 -19.32 -8.34 -30.52
CA CYS A 370 -18.56 -7.82 -31.68
C CYS A 370 -17.06 -8.13 -31.63
N ASN A 371 -16.53 -8.57 -30.49
CA ASN A 371 -15.11 -8.86 -30.33
C ASN A 371 -14.65 -10.23 -30.85
N THR A 372 -15.54 -11.05 -31.42
CA THR A 372 -15.21 -12.44 -31.76
C THR A 372 -15.58 -12.82 -33.20
N CYS A 373 -14.60 -12.88 -34.09
CA CYS A 373 -14.52 -13.90 -35.15
C CYS A 373 -13.17 -14.59 -34.89
N GLY A 374 -13.22 -15.59 -34.02
CA GLY A 374 -12.08 -16.28 -33.41
C GLY A 374 -12.61 -17.40 -32.51
N SER A 375 -11.99 -18.56 -32.56
CA SER A 375 -12.31 -19.73 -31.73
C SER A 375 -11.17 -19.96 -30.76
N SER A 376 -11.49 -20.35 -29.53
CA SER A 376 -10.53 -20.81 -28.52
C SER A 376 -9.86 -22.14 -28.91
N ASN A 377 -10.42 -22.87 -29.88
CA ASN A 377 -9.96 -24.21 -30.26
C ASN A 377 -9.22 -24.23 -31.61
N GLY A 378 -8.80 -23.08 -32.14
CA GLY A 378 -7.86 -23.01 -33.27
C GLY A 378 -8.41 -23.31 -34.67
N ILE A 379 -9.69 -23.69 -34.82
CA ILE A 379 -10.36 -23.76 -36.13
C ILE A 379 -11.56 -22.81 -36.10
N VAL A 380 -11.56 -21.84 -37.02
CA VAL A 380 -12.63 -20.87 -37.22
C VAL A 380 -13.18 -21.10 -38.62
N THR A 381 -14.42 -21.57 -38.72
CA THR A 381 -15.06 -21.71 -40.03
C THR A 381 -15.62 -20.38 -40.50
N THR A 382 -15.72 -20.18 -41.82
CA THR A 382 -16.42 -19.03 -42.41
C THR A 382 -17.87 -18.92 -41.89
N GLU A 383 -18.50 -20.05 -41.60
CA GLU A 383 -19.87 -20.12 -41.08
C GLU A 383 -19.97 -19.64 -39.61
N ASP A 384 -18.99 -19.96 -38.77
CA ASP A 384 -18.91 -19.44 -37.39
C ASP A 384 -18.76 -17.92 -37.37
N CYS A 385 -17.94 -17.38 -38.25
CA CYS A 385 -17.77 -15.93 -38.36
C CYS A 385 -18.99 -15.22 -38.93
N LYS A 386 -19.71 -15.85 -39.87
CA LYS A 386 -21.02 -15.34 -40.30
C LYS A 386 -22.01 -15.31 -39.13
N LYS A 387 -22.09 -16.38 -38.34
CA LYS A 387 -22.97 -16.45 -37.17
C LYS A 387 -22.63 -15.39 -36.12
N LYS A 388 -21.35 -15.19 -35.81
CA LYS A 388 -20.90 -14.15 -34.86
C LYS A 388 -21.05 -12.74 -35.41
N CYS A 389 -20.81 -12.53 -36.70
CA CYS A 389 -21.12 -11.28 -37.39
C CYS A 389 -22.62 -10.96 -37.30
N MET A 390 -23.51 -11.93 -37.49
CA MET A 390 -24.96 -11.74 -37.31
C MET A 390 -25.30 -11.36 -35.86
N GLN A 391 -24.67 -11.99 -34.86
CA GLN A 391 -24.85 -11.64 -33.45
C GLN A 391 -24.34 -10.22 -33.13
N CYS A 392 -23.17 -9.84 -33.65
CA CYS A 392 -22.64 -8.49 -33.54
C CYS A 392 -23.58 -7.47 -34.21
N LYS A 393 -24.03 -7.74 -35.44
CA LYS A 393 -24.99 -6.90 -36.17
C LYS A 393 -26.28 -6.73 -35.38
N GLN A 394 -26.79 -7.80 -34.77
CA GLN A 394 -27.97 -7.74 -33.91
C GLN A 394 -27.76 -6.81 -32.71
N LYS A 395 -26.60 -6.90 -32.02
CA LYS A 395 -26.28 -6.01 -30.89
C LYS A 395 -25.99 -4.58 -31.32
N CYS A 396 -25.34 -4.37 -32.46
CA CYS A 396 -25.13 -3.06 -33.07
C CYS A 396 -26.46 -2.40 -33.48
N GLU A 397 -27.40 -3.14 -34.06
CA GLU A 397 -28.73 -2.62 -34.38
C GLU A 397 -29.55 -2.36 -33.11
N ALA A 398 -29.40 -3.17 -32.06
CA ALA A 398 -30.01 -2.89 -30.76
C ALA A 398 -29.46 -1.59 -30.12
N TYR A 399 -28.14 -1.41 -30.13
CA TYR A 399 -27.48 -0.19 -29.66
C TYR A 399 -27.92 1.03 -30.48
N LYS A 400 -27.83 0.95 -31.80
CA LYS A 400 -28.30 2.01 -32.71
C LYS A 400 -29.77 2.36 -32.48
N SER A 401 -30.65 1.37 -32.35
CA SER A 401 -32.08 1.59 -32.10
C SER A 401 -32.30 2.32 -30.77
N PHE A 402 -31.51 1.99 -29.75
CA PHE A 402 -31.48 2.73 -28.49
C PHE A 402 -31.01 4.17 -28.69
N ILE A 403 -29.89 4.40 -29.39
CA ILE A 403 -29.38 5.75 -29.67
C ILE A 403 -30.41 6.59 -30.44
N GLU A 404 -31.01 6.05 -31.51
CA GLU A 404 -32.00 6.76 -32.31
C GLU A 404 -33.26 7.10 -31.51
N LYS A 405 -33.70 6.20 -30.62
CA LYS A 405 -34.85 6.43 -29.74
C LYS A 405 -34.56 7.55 -28.73
N TRP A 406 -33.42 7.49 -28.05
CA TRP A 406 -33.07 8.48 -27.02
C TRP A 406 -32.65 9.82 -27.64
N LYS A 407 -32.03 9.83 -28.82
CA LYS A 407 -31.75 11.05 -29.56
C LYS A 407 -33.01 11.84 -29.87
N LYS A 408 -34.11 11.20 -30.28
CA LYS A 408 -35.39 11.89 -30.50
C LYS A 408 -35.89 12.60 -29.23
N GLN A 409 -35.78 11.93 -28.09
CA GLN A 409 -36.13 12.52 -26.79
C GLN A 409 -35.19 13.66 -26.40
N TRP A 410 -33.89 13.53 -26.67
CA TRP A 410 -32.92 14.61 -26.44
C TRP A 410 -33.22 15.82 -27.33
N ASP A 411 -33.46 15.62 -28.63
CA ASP A 411 -33.72 16.69 -29.58
C ASP A 411 -34.97 17.51 -29.18
N GLU A 412 -36.00 16.85 -28.62
CA GLU A 412 -37.18 17.53 -28.06
C GLU A 412 -36.85 18.33 -26.79
N GLN A 413 -36.08 17.75 -25.87
CA GLN A 413 -35.64 18.42 -24.65
C GLN A 413 -34.72 19.61 -24.94
N GLU A 414 -33.79 19.45 -25.88
CA GLU A 414 -32.86 20.49 -26.31
C GLU A 414 -33.60 21.64 -26.99
N LYS A 415 -34.55 21.35 -27.90
CA LYS A 415 -35.42 22.39 -28.48
C LYS A 415 -36.18 23.16 -27.40
N LYS A 416 -36.74 22.45 -26.42
CA LYS A 416 -37.46 23.10 -25.31
C LYS A 416 -36.53 23.94 -24.45
N TYR A 417 -35.33 23.44 -24.13
CA TYR A 417 -34.31 24.20 -23.41
C TYR A 417 -33.96 25.49 -24.14
N GLN A 418 -33.69 25.41 -25.45
CA GLN A 418 -33.37 26.57 -26.29
C GLN A 418 -34.51 27.59 -26.34
N GLU A 419 -35.77 27.14 -26.42
CA GLU A 419 -36.95 28.00 -26.34
C GLU A 419 -36.97 28.79 -25.01
N LEU A 420 -36.76 28.11 -23.89
CA LEU A 420 -36.79 28.70 -22.55
C LEU A 420 -35.58 29.61 -22.30
N TYR A 421 -34.40 29.23 -22.79
CA TYR A 421 -33.20 30.05 -22.74
C TYR A 421 -33.38 31.34 -23.56
N ARG A 422 -34.01 31.27 -24.75
CA ARG A 422 -34.36 32.45 -25.56
C ARG A 422 -35.39 33.36 -24.86
N LYS A 423 -36.38 32.79 -24.17
CA LYS A 423 -37.29 33.60 -23.35
C LYS A 423 -36.52 34.31 -22.23
N ALA A 424 -35.55 33.62 -21.61
CA ALA A 424 -34.68 34.20 -20.60
C ALA A 424 -33.75 35.31 -21.15
N THR A 425 -33.39 35.26 -22.45
CA THR A 425 -32.55 36.31 -23.06
C THR A 425 -33.31 37.60 -23.39
N GLN A 426 -34.59 37.49 -23.76
CA GLN A 426 -35.42 38.63 -24.20
C GLN A 426 -35.95 39.49 -23.04
N ASN A 427 -36.15 38.91 -21.86
CA ASN A 427 -36.75 39.61 -20.70
C ASN A 427 -35.77 40.51 -19.92
N GLY A 428 -34.57 40.79 -20.44
CA GLY A 428 -33.55 41.60 -19.77
C GLY A 428 -33.72 43.13 -19.89
N SER A 429 -34.78 43.63 -20.55
CA SER A 429 -34.89 45.06 -20.87
C SER A 429 -36.19 45.77 -20.47
N ASP A 430 -37.26 45.10 -20.05
CA ASP A 430 -38.38 45.78 -19.41
C ASP A 430 -39.28 44.81 -18.64
N GLY A 431 -39.88 45.27 -17.54
CA GLY A 431 -40.67 44.50 -16.57
C GLY A 431 -42.02 43.99 -17.09
N SER A 432 -42.05 43.32 -18.26
CA SER A 432 -43.27 42.72 -18.80
C SER A 432 -43.56 41.38 -18.12
N LYS A 433 -44.77 41.30 -17.55
CA LYS A 433 -45.34 40.14 -16.85
C LYS A 433 -45.17 38.86 -17.65
N VAL A 434 -44.35 37.93 -17.16
CA VAL A 434 -44.44 36.53 -17.58
C VAL A 434 -45.83 36.04 -17.15
N THR A 435 -46.69 35.86 -18.15
CA THR A 435 -47.99 35.19 -18.05
C THR A 435 -47.83 33.83 -17.36
N ALA A 436 -48.90 33.30 -16.77
CA ALA A 436 -48.96 32.05 -16.01
C ALA A 436 -48.57 30.79 -16.82
N ASP A 437 -47.30 30.70 -17.23
CA ASP A 437 -46.67 29.59 -17.92
C ASP A 437 -46.05 28.64 -16.87
N LYS A 438 -46.20 27.33 -17.07
CA LYS A 438 -45.63 26.29 -16.18
C LYS A 438 -44.10 26.32 -16.16
N ASP A 439 -43.48 26.98 -17.13
CA ASP A 439 -42.02 27.11 -17.26
C ASP A 439 -41.44 28.44 -16.75
N ALA A 440 -42.25 29.27 -16.09
CA ALA A 440 -41.82 30.59 -15.64
C ALA A 440 -40.60 30.55 -14.69
N ASP A 441 -40.53 29.53 -13.82
CA ASP A 441 -39.40 29.31 -12.91
C ASP A 441 -38.13 28.86 -13.65
N VAL A 442 -38.26 28.11 -14.74
CA VAL A 442 -37.14 27.75 -15.62
C VAL A 442 -36.55 28.99 -16.29
N VAL A 443 -37.41 29.84 -16.86
CA VAL A 443 -36.99 31.10 -17.51
C VAL A 443 -36.30 32.02 -16.50
N ASP A 444 -36.86 32.13 -15.30
CA ASP A 444 -36.26 32.91 -14.22
C ASP A 444 -34.89 32.36 -13.80
N PHE A 445 -34.78 31.04 -13.60
CA PHE A 445 -33.52 30.39 -13.25
C PHE A 445 -32.44 30.59 -14.32
N LEU A 446 -32.78 30.35 -15.59
CA LEU A 446 -31.86 30.51 -16.72
C LEU A 446 -31.45 31.98 -16.92
N SER A 447 -32.35 32.93 -16.69
CA SER A 447 -32.04 34.36 -16.75
C SER A 447 -30.99 34.75 -15.72
N LYS A 448 -31.15 34.30 -14.46
CA LYS A 448 -30.16 34.51 -13.39
C LYS A 448 -28.83 33.82 -13.71
N LEU A 449 -28.87 32.56 -14.16
CA LEU A 449 -27.67 31.79 -14.52
C LEU A 449 -26.90 32.48 -15.66
N ARG A 450 -27.60 32.98 -16.68
CA ARG A 450 -27.03 33.75 -17.77
C ARG A 450 -26.45 35.07 -17.29
N ASN A 451 -27.19 35.88 -16.54
CA ASN A 451 -26.73 37.20 -16.09
C ASN A 451 -25.48 37.12 -15.20
N LYS A 452 -25.28 36.00 -14.51
CA LYS A 452 -24.07 35.72 -13.73
C LYS A 452 -22.92 35.15 -14.56
N ASN A 453 -23.17 34.76 -15.80
CA ASN A 453 -22.23 34.19 -16.77
C ASN A 453 -22.31 34.92 -18.12
N ASP A 454 -22.57 36.22 -18.09
CA ASP A 454 -22.87 37.06 -19.25
C ASP A 454 -21.68 37.17 -20.21
N THR A 455 -20.46 37.00 -19.70
CA THR A 455 -19.23 37.07 -20.50
C THR A 455 -18.94 35.82 -21.34
N ASN A 456 -19.49 34.66 -20.99
CA ASN A 456 -19.09 33.37 -21.60
C ASN A 456 -20.21 32.61 -22.33
N ASN A 457 -21.49 32.94 -22.09
CA ASN A 457 -22.65 32.25 -22.67
C ASN A 457 -22.61 30.71 -22.56
N LEU A 458 -21.92 30.16 -21.54
CA LEU A 458 -21.66 28.73 -21.37
C LEU A 458 -22.95 27.90 -21.41
N PHE A 459 -23.97 28.36 -20.70
CA PHE A 459 -25.24 27.64 -20.52
C PHE A 459 -26.25 27.89 -21.64
N GLU A 460 -25.83 28.45 -22.78
CA GLU A 460 -26.70 28.58 -23.96
C GLU A 460 -27.18 27.22 -24.49
N SER A 461 -26.37 26.17 -24.34
CA SER A 461 -26.71 24.81 -24.80
C SER A 461 -27.17 23.91 -23.65
N ALA A 462 -28.17 23.06 -23.94
CA ALA A 462 -28.61 22.01 -23.02
C ALA A 462 -27.46 21.04 -22.69
N ALA A 463 -26.58 20.77 -23.66
CA ALA A 463 -25.39 19.96 -23.49
C ALA A 463 -24.43 20.53 -22.42
N ALA A 464 -24.14 21.84 -22.46
CA ALA A 464 -23.31 22.46 -21.43
C ALA A 464 -23.97 22.44 -20.06
N TYR A 465 -25.29 22.62 -19.98
CA TYR A 465 -26.04 22.49 -18.72
C TYR A 465 -25.87 21.11 -18.10
N VAL A 466 -26.14 20.02 -18.84
CA VAL A 466 -26.04 18.65 -18.29
C VAL A 466 -24.60 18.25 -17.92
N HIS A 467 -23.59 18.84 -18.58
CA HIS A 467 -22.18 18.64 -18.24
C HIS A 467 -21.76 19.38 -16.95
N ASP A 468 -22.49 20.41 -16.51
CA ASP A 468 -22.26 21.08 -15.21
C ASP A 468 -22.99 20.39 -14.05
N THR A 469 -24.14 19.78 -14.33
CA THR A 469 -25.04 19.25 -13.29
C THR A 469 -25.01 17.74 -13.12
N GLY A 470 -24.79 16.98 -14.20
CA GLY A 470 -24.95 15.53 -14.22
C GLY A 470 -23.66 14.76 -13.98
N ASN A 471 -23.78 13.57 -13.38
CA ASN A 471 -22.68 12.61 -13.38
C ASN A 471 -22.73 11.75 -14.66
N LEU A 472 -21.87 12.08 -15.62
CA LEU A 472 -21.83 11.44 -16.94
C LEU A 472 -20.73 10.37 -17.08
N ASP A 473 -20.04 10.03 -15.98
CA ASP A 473 -18.94 9.05 -15.98
C ASP A 473 -19.43 7.62 -16.26
N ASP A 474 -20.73 7.37 -16.08
CA ASP A 474 -21.35 6.09 -16.41
C ASP A 474 -21.37 5.81 -17.93
N CYS A 475 -21.25 6.83 -18.79
CA CYS A 475 -21.21 6.68 -20.24
C CYS A 475 -19.89 6.05 -20.70
N ASN A 476 -19.96 5.03 -21.57
CA ASN A 476 -18.78 4.35 -22.12
C ASN A 476 -18.54 4.69 -23.59
N ALA A 477 -17.30 5.01 -23.95
CA ALA A 477 -16.87 5.44 -25.29
C ALA A 477 -17.49 6.75 -25.84
N GLN A 478 -18.75 7.06 -25.53
CA GLN A 478 -19.48 8.23 -26.02
C GLN A 478 -20.15 8.98 -24.86
N ASN A 479 -19.47 9.98 -24.29
CA ASN A 479 -19.92 10.70 -23.09
C ASN A 479 -20.10 12.23 -23.25
N ILE A 480 -19.98 12.77 -24.48
CA ILE A 480 -20.11 14.22 -24.72
C ILE A 480 -21.42 14.54 -25.44
N PHE A 481 -22.23 15.46 -24.89
CA PHE A 481 -23.57 15.76 -25.39
C PHE A 481 -23.61 16.79 -26.53
N CYS A 482 -22.53 17.54 -26.74
CA CYS A 482 -22.38 18.43 -27.88
C CYS A 482 -21.81 17.67 -29.10
N GLU A 483 -22.49 17.79 -30.23
CA GLU A 483 -22.08 17.13 -31.48
C GLU A 483 -20.75 17.67 -32.02
N LYS A 484 -20.47 18.96 -31.82
CA LYS A 484 -19.24 19.60 -32.26
C LYS A 484 -18.42 20.04 -31.07
N ASN A 485 -17.11 19.82 -31.17
CA ASN A 485 -16.11 20.39 -30.27
C ASN A 485 -16.06 21.92 -30.41
N CYS A 486 -15.39 22.59 -29.48
CA CYS A 486 -15.14 24.04 -29.52
C CYS A 486 -14.46 24.53 -30.82
N ASP A 487 -13.81 23.64 -31.57
CA ASP A 487 -13.15 23.91 -32.86
C ASP A 487 -14.04 23.64 -34.09
N GLY A 488 -15.33 23.31 -33.88
CA GLY A 488 -16.31 23.06 -34.93
C GLY A 488 -16.27 21.65 -35.54
N LYS A 489 -15.36 20.77 -35.12
CA LYS A 489 -15.29 19.38 -35.59
C LYS A 489 -16.28 18.48 -34.88
N VAL A 490 -16.83 17.49 -35.60
CA VAL A 490 -17.69 16.46 -35.00
C VAL A 490 -16.93 15.73 -33.90
N ASN A 491 -17.53 15.66 -32.73
CA ASN A 491 -16.95 15.07 -31.54
C ASN A 491 -17.03 13.54 -31.64
N ASP A 492 -15.87 12.88 -31.62
CA ASP A 492 -15.86 11.42 -31.73
C ASP A 492 -16.54 10.72 -30.55
N LYS A 493 -16.57 11.38 -29.39
CA LYS A 493 -17.26 10.93 -28.16
C LYS A 493 -18.70 11.46 -28.06
N TYR A 494 -19.27 11.98 -29.15
CA TYR A 494 -20.65 12.45 -29.16
C TYR A 494 -21.60 11.33 -28.77
N VAL A 495 -22.42 11.57 -27.74
CA VAL A 495 -23.28 10.55 -27.13
C VAL A 495 -24.23 9.92 -28.13
N PHE A 496 -24.75 10.66 -29.12
CA PHE A 496 -25.74 10.15 -30.07
C PHE A 496 -25.16 9.69 -31.41
N ARG A 497 -23.87 9.33 -31.51
CA ARG A 497 -23.38 8.65 -32.73
C ARG A 497 -24.06 7.29 -32.84
N LYS A 498 -24.45 6.95 -34.08
CA LYS A 498 -25.13 5.72 -34.47
C LYS A 498 -24.47 4.44 -33.93
N TYR A 499 -23.14 4.41 -33.96
CA TYR A 499 -22.33 3.33 -33.40
C TYR A 499 -21.20 3.95 -32.56
N PRO A 500 -20.70 3.23 -31.54
CA PRO A 500 -19.51 3.62 -30.79
C PRO A 500 -18.34 3.85 -31.73
N TYR A 501 -17.59 4.94 -31.51
CA TYR A 501 -16.53 5.35 -32.43
C TYR A 501 -15.46 4.27 -32.63
N ASP A 502 -15.22 3.49 -31.59
CA ASP A 502 -14.28 2.37 -31.52
C ASP A 502 -14.82 1.06 -32.12
N HIS A 503 -16.14 0.91 -32.29
CA HIS A 503 -16.79 -0.29 -32.84
C HIS A 503 -17.61 -0.04 -34.11
N ALA A 504 -17.61 1.19 -34.64
CA ALA A 504 -18.37 1.55 -35.85
C ALA A 504 -18.02 0.68 -37.07
N LYS A 505 -16.73 0.28 -37.20
CA LYS A 505 -16.29 -0.63 -38.27
C LYS A 505 -16.82 -2.06 -38.09
N ALA A 506 -16.89 -2.55 -36.85
CA ALA A 506 -17.40 -3.89 -36.54
C ALA A 506 -18.92 -3.98 -36.82
N CYS A 507 -19.66 -2.90 -36.53
CA CYS A 507 -21.10 -2.82 -36.79
C CYS A 507 -21.49 -2.77 -38.27
N ASN A 508 -20.56 -2.40 -39.17
CA ASN A 508 -20.77 -2.36 -40.62
C ASN A 508 -20.41 -3.69 -41.32
N CYS A 509 -20.52 -4.83 -40.61
CA CYS A 509 -20.11 -6.14 -41.11
C CYS A 509 -20.71 -6.48 -42.50
N ASN A 510 -19.85 -6.82 -43.48
CA ASN A 510 -20.25 -7.23 -44.84
C ASN A 510 -20.29 -8.77 -44.98
N GLU A 511 -21.34 -9.33 -45.59
CA GLU A 511 -21.58 -10.80 -45.68
C GLU A 511 -20.50 -11.59 -46.43
N ASN A 512 -19.66 -10.92 -47.23
CA ASN A 512 -18.43 -11.46 -47.81
C ASN A 512 -17.26 -11.35 -46.83
N VAL A 513 -17.39 -11.99 -45.67
CA VAL A 513 -16.33 -12.04 -44.65
C VAL A 513 -15.28 -13.06 -45.08
N THR A 514 -14.25 -12.63 -45.81
CA THR A 514 -12.97 -13.36 -45.77
C THR A 514 -12.42 -13.27 -44.35
N PRO A 515 -11.72 -14.31 -43.82
CA PRO A 515 -11.04 -14.21 -42.53
C PRO A 515 -10.15 -12.97 -42.55
N ARG A 516 -10.61 -11.91 -41.92
CA ARG A 516 -9.85 -10.68 -41.84
C ARG A 516 -8.66 -11.01 -40.94
N PRO A 517 -7.42 -10.67 -41.32
CA PRO A 517 -6.36 -10.63 -40.33
C PRO A 517 -6.89 -9.78 -39.18
N PRO A 518 -6.73 -10.21 -37.93
CA PRO A 518 -7.58 -9.75 -36.84
C PRO A 518 -7.67 -8.22 -36.84
N ALA A 519 -8.89 -7.65 -36.92
CA ALA A 519 -9.12 -6.30 -36.39
C ALA A 519 -8.42 -6.31 -35.04
N LEU A 520 -7.55 -5.34 -34.72
CA LEU A 520 -6.54 -5.35 -33.63
C LEU A 520 -7.10 -5.66 -32.20
N SER A 521 -7.96 -6.66 -32.05
CA SER A 521 -7.67 -8.02 -31.61
C SER A 521 -7.10 -7.92 -30.23
N ASN A 522 -7.97 -8.25 -29.28
CA ASN A 522 -7.66 -8.77 -27.95
C ASN A 522 -6.18 -8.59 -27.67
N VAL A 523 -5.79 -7.62 -26.85
CA VAL A 523 -4.38 -7.29 -26.58
C VAL A 523 -3.53 -8.57 -26.44
N CYS A 524 -4.09 -9.63 -25.84
CA CYS A 524 -3.46 -10.95 -25.75
C CYS A 524 -3.16 -11.66 -27.07
N ASN A 525 -3.99 -11.54 -28.10
CA ASN A 525 -3.71 -12.04 -29.44
C ASN A 525 -2.58 -11.24 -30.10
N THR A 526 -2.56 -9.90 -29.98
CA THR A 526 -1.43 -9.10 -30.48
C THR A 526 -0.13 -9.53 -29.81
N VAL A 527 -0.18 -9.82 -28.50
CA VAL A 527 0.95 -10.37 -27.75
C VAL A 527 1.29 -11.78 -28.21
N LYS A 528 0.29 -12.66 -28.39
CA LYS A 528 0.49 -14.05 -28.83
C LYS A 528 1.11 -14.12 -30.22
N GLU A 529 0.66 -13.30 -31.17
CA GLU A 529 1.27 -13.19 -32.50
C GLU A 529 2.69 -12.65 -32.42
N HIS A 530 2.95 -11.71 -31.52
CA HIS A 530 4.27 -11.10 -31.36
C HIS A 530 5.29 -12.03 -30.71
N ILE A 531 4.90 -12.76 -29.66
CA ILE A 531 5.76 -13.72 -28.94
C ILE A 531 5.88 -15.03 -29.74
N GLY A 532 4.82 -15.46 -30.41
CA GLY A 532 4.78 -16.71 -31.16
C GLY A 532 5.04 -17.94 -30.28
N ASN A 533 5.72 -18.96 -30.81
CA ASN A 533 6.08 -20.17 -30.07
C ASN A 533 7.39 -20.01 -29.27
N ASN A 534 7.81 -18.77 -28.99
CA ASN A 534 9.02 -18.53 -28.23
C ASN A 534 8.85 -19.10 -26.80
N ASN A 535 9.87 -19.79 -26.32
CA ASN A 535 9.91 -20.45 -25.01
C ASN A 535 10.84 -19.71 -24.02
N GLY A 536 11.22 -18.48 -24.33
CA GLY A 536 12.11 -17.62 -23.55
C GLY A 536 13.60 -17.76 -23.87
N THR A 537 13.99 -18.68 -24.76
CA THR A 537 15.41 -18.92 -25.11
C THR A 537 15.88 -18.18 -26.36
N GLN A 538 14.94 -17.66 -27.16
CA GLN A 538 15.22 -16.96 -28.42
C GLN A 538 14.88 -15.48 -28.31
N ALA A 539 15.50 -14.64 -29.14
CA ALA A 539 15.14 -13.23 -29.21
C ALA A 539 13.69 -13.04 -29.72
N ILE A 540 13.00 -12.02 -29.22
CA ILE A 540 11.72 -11.57 -29.76
C ILE A 540 12.00 -10.30 -30.55
N ASP A 541 11.84 -10.38 -31.88
CA ASP A 541 12.46 -9.48 -32.85
C ASP A 541 14.00 -9.39 -32.64
N HIS A 542 14.46 -8.36 -31.93
CA HIS A 542 15.85 -8.11 -31.56
C HIS A 542 16.02 -7.91 -30.05
N CYS A 543 14.97 -8.16 -29.28
CA CYS A 543 15.04 -8.18 -27.82
C CYS A 543 15.54 -9.54 -27.37
N ASN A 544 16.82 -9.60 -27.01
CA ASN A 544 17.47 -10.82 -26.56
C ASN A 544 16.93 -11.29 -25.20
N PRO A 545 16.95 -12.62 -24.93
CA PRO A 545 16.70 -13.17 -23.60
C PRO A 545 17.53 -12.47 -22.53
N LYS A 546 16.93 -12.26 -21.35
CA LYS A 546 17.61 -11.55 -20.27
C LYS A 546 18.67 -12.47 -19.66
N GLY A 547 19.93 -12.10 -19.85
CA GLY A 547 21.09 -12.81 -19.31
C GLY A 547 21.96 -11.92 -18.42
N ASP A 548 22.85 -12.56 -17.67
CA ASP A 548 23.87 -11.92 -16.85
C ASP A 548 24.97 -11.28 -17.73
N PRO A 549 25.74 -10.31 -17.21
CA PRO A 549 25.70 -9.80 -15.83
C PRO A 549 24.58 -8.77 -15.58
N PHE A 550 24.07 -8.75 -14.35
CA PHE A 550 23.01 -7.84 -13.88
C PHE A 550 23.62 -6.69 -13.06
N ILE A 551 24.50 -5.91 -13.70
CA ILE A 551 25.29 -4.84 -13.04
C ILE A 551 24.61 -3.48 -13.19
N TRP A 552 24.53 -2.74 -12.10
CA TRP A 552 24.02 -1.36 -12.08
C TRP A 552 24.99 -0.42 -12.79
N ASP A 553 24.48 0.46 -13.64
CA ASP A 553 25.30 1.46 -14.31
C ASP A 553 25.08 2.83 -13.67
N CYS A 554 26.08 3.31 -12.94
CA CYS A 554 26.08 4.63 -12.30
C CYS A 554 27.06 5.59 -12.98
N ASN A 555 27.36 5.38 -14.27
CA ASN A 555 28.19 6.28 -15.07
C ASN A 555 27.38 7.53 -15.44
N GLU A 556 27.89 8.71 -15.10
CA GLU A 556 27.23 9.98 -15.38
C GLU A 556 26.96 10.19 -16.87
N ASN A 557 27.78 9.61 -17.76
CA ASN A 557 27.65 9.72 -19.21
C ASN A 557 26.44 8.98 -19.78
N MET A 558 25.74 8.17 -18.98
CA MET A 558 24.52 7.46 -19.38
C MET A 558 23.24 8.24 -19.08
N PHE A 559 23.34 9.41 -18.45
CA PHE A 559 22.19 10.24 -18.05
C PHE A 559 22.25 11.62 -18.69
N GLU A 560 21.13 12.32 -18.68
CA GLU A 560 21.09 13.76 -18.98
C GLU A 560 21.88 14.57 -17.94
N ARG A 561 22.38 15.76 -18.35
CA ARG A 561 23.37 16.54 -17.58
C ARG A 561 22.93 16.90 -16.16
N ASP A 562 21.64 17.08 -15.94
CA ASP A 562 21.00 17.45 -14.68
C ASP A 562 20.63 16.25 -13.79
N HIS A 563 20.93 15.02 -14.23
CA HIS A 563 20.63 13.78 -13.52
C HIS A 563 21.87 13.04 -12.99
N LYS A 564 23.00 13.75 -12.83
CA LYS A 564 24.22 13.22 -12.21
C LYS A 564 23.94 12.60 -10.84
N GLY A 565 24.54 11.44 -10.58
CA GLY A 565 24.35 10.67 -9.35
C GLY A 565 23.20 9.66 -9.38
N ALA A 566 22.46 9.55 -10.48
CA ALA A 566 21.54 8.43 -10.70
C ALA A 566 22.29 7.11 -10.99
N CYS A 567 21.62 5.99 -10.77
CA CYS A 567 22.08 4.65 -11.11
C CYS A 567 20.98 3.94 -11.92
N MET A 568 21.32 3.44 -13.10
CA MET A 568 20.38 2.80 -14.02
C MET A 568 20.27 1.30 -13.69
N PRO A 569 19.05 0.80 -13.41
CA PRO A 569 18.85 -0.61 -13.15
C PRO A 569 19.29 -1.48 -14.33
N PRO A 570 19.87 -2.66 -14.10
CA PRO A 570 20.25 -3.57 -15.19
C PRO A 570 19.06 -3.94 -16.10
N ARG A 571 17.86 -4.07 -15.50
CA ARG A 571 16.59 -4.25 -16.20
C ARG A 571 16.32 -3.11 -17.20
N ARG A 572 16.50 -1.87 -16.78
CA ARG A 572 16.30 -0.68 -17.62
C ARG A 572 17.32 -0.58 -18.75
N GLN A 573 18.59 -0.89 -18.47
CA GLN A 573 19.66 -0.90 -19.49
C GLN A 573 19.33 -1.87 -20.63
N LYS A 574 18.72 -3.02 -20.28
CA LYS A 574 18.35 -4.09 -21.21
C LYS A 574 16.87 -4.05 -21.61
N LEU A 575 16.16 -2.95 -21.38
CA LEU A 575 14.73 -2.82 -21.63
C LEU A 575 14.41 -2.98 -23.13
N CYS A 576 13.45 -3.83 -23.46
CA CYS A 576 13.00 -4.05 -24.83
C CYS A 576 12.21 -2.82 -25.33
N VAL A 577 12.81 -2.03 -26.22
CA VAL A 577 12.19 -0.84 -26.83
C VAL A 577 12.16 -0.88 -28.36
N ILE A 578 12.43 -2.05 -28.95
CA ILE A 578 12.73 -2.19 -30.39
C ILE A 578 11.58 -1.68 -31.27
N LYS A 579 10.31 -1.99 -30.95
CA LYS A 579 9.18 -1.50 -31.75
C LYS A 579 8.99 0.01 -31.66
N LEU A 580 9.34 0.62 -30.51
CA LEU A 580 9.33 2.08 -30.36
C LEU A 580 10.51 2.73 -31.11
N GLN A 581 11.68 2.09 -31.10
CA GLN A 581 12.87 2.55 -31.82
C GLN A 581 12.67 2.53 -33.34
N HIS A 582 11.95 1.55 -33.87
CA HIS A 582 11.73 1.38 -35.30
C HIS A 582 10.35 1.86 -35.78
N LEU A 583 9.67 2.69 -34.99
CA LEU A 583 8.42 3.35 -35.36
C LEU A 583 8.69 4.47 -36.39
N LYS A 584 9.04 4.09 -37.63
CA LYS A 584 9.62 4.98 -38.65
C LYS A 584 8.67 5.46 -39.76
N ASP A 585 7.43 4.99 -39.81
CA ASP A 585 6.50 5.40 -40.87
C ASP A 585 6.24 6.91 -40.84
N GLU A 586 6.29 7.56 -42.01
CA GLU A 586 5.92 8.98 -42.19
C GLU A 586 4.46 9.25 -41.81
N THR A 587 3.67 8.18 -41.63
CA THR A 587 2.28 8.15 -41.20
C THR A 587 2.07 7.62 -39.78
N ALA A 588 3.13 7.45 -38.97
CA ALA A 588 3.07 6.82 -37.64
C ALA A 588 1.90 7.38 -36.79
N THR A 589 0.85 6.58 -36.67
CA THR A 589 -0.41 6.94 -36.02
C THR A 589 -0.36 6.63 -34.52
N GLU A 590 -1.27 7.25 -33.76
CA GLU A 590 -1.48 6.89 -32.34
C GLU A 590 -1.78 5.38 -32.14
N THR A 591 -2.32 4.71 -33.16
CA THR A 591 -2.61 3.26 -33.12
C THR A 591 -1.34 2.41 -33.23
N GLU A 592 -0.40 2.80 -34.09
CA GLU A 592 0.89 2.10 -34.24
C GLU A 592 1.76 2.34 -33.00
N LEU A 593 1.72 3.55 -32.44
CA LEU A 593 2.35 3.85 -31.16
C LEU A 593 1.81 2.93 -30.06
N ARG A 594 0.49 2.74 -29.99
CA ARG A 594 -0.16 1.86 -29.00
C ARG A 594 0.32 0.42 -29.17
N LYS A 595 0.32 -0.08 -30.41
CA LYS A 595 0.77 -1.44 -30.74
C LYS A 595 2.25 -1.62 -30.36
N ALA A 596 3.10 -0.66 -30.66
CA ALA A 596 4.53 -0.70 -30.32
C ALA A 596 4.77 -0.75 -28.81
N PHE A 597 4.06 0.05 -28.02
CA PHE A 597 4.14 0.00 -26.55
C PHE A 597 3.69 -1.36 -26.00
N ILE A 598 2.55 -1.88 -26.46
CA ILE A 598 2.05 -3.20 -26.04
C ILE A 598 3.07 -4.31 -26.36
N GLN A 599 3.61 -4.31 -27.59
CA GLN A 599 4.57 -5.31 -28.03
C GLN A 599 5.88 -5.24 -27.22
N CYS A 600 6.43 -4.04 -27.02
CA CYS A 600 7.64 -3.85 -26.21
C CYS A 600 7.43 -4.31 -24.76
N ALA A 601 6.32 -3.90 -24.12
CA ALA A 601 6.04 -4.25 -22.73
C ALA A 601 5.76 -5.74 -22.55
N ALA A 602 5.09 -6.38 -23.51
CA ALA A 602 4.83 -7.81 -23.51
C ALA A 602 6.10 -8.63 -23.71
N ALA A 603 6.91 -8.30 -24.72
CA ALA A 603 8.19 -8.97 -24.97
C ALA A 603 9.14 -8.82 -23.77
N GLU A 604 9.21 -7.63 -23.17
CA GLU A 604 9.99 -7.40 -21.95
C GLU A 604 9.51 -8.31 -20.82
N THR A 605 8.21 -8.31 -20.53
CA THR A 605 7.63 -9.08 -19.41
C THR A 605 7.84 -10.58 -19.60
N PHE A 606 7.66 -11.08 -20.83
CA PHE A 606 7.87 -12.48 -21.16
C PHE A 606 9.33 -12.91 -20.93
N LEU A 607 10.29 -12.19 -21.50
CA LEU A 607 11.70 -12.53 -21.36
C LEU A 607 12.19 -12.38 -19.91
N LEU A 608 11.66 -11.40 -19.18
CA LEU A 608 11.97 -11.18 -17.77
C LEU A 608 11.42 -12.31 -16.89
N TRP A 609 10.23 -12.84 -17.20
CA TRP A 609 9.67 -14.00 -16.50
C TRP A 609 10.55 -15.24 -16.65
N HIS A 610 11.03 -15.51 -17.85
CA HIS A 610 11.92 -16.65 -18.09
C HIS A 610 13.26 -16.51 -17.36
N LYS A 611 13.84 -15.30 -17.29
CA LYS A 611 15.00 -15.05 -16.43
C LYS A 611 14.66 -15.24 -14.95
N TYR A 612 13.53 -14.71 -14.47
CA TYR A 612 13.12 -14.84 -13.08
C TYR A 612 12.98 -16.31 -12.65
N LYS A 613 12.43 -17.17 -13.52
CA LYS A 613 12.39 -18.63 -13.27
C LYS A 613 13.78 -19.26 -13.21
N LYS A 614 14.67 -18.87 -14.13
CA LYS A 614 16.05 -19.36 -14.16
C LYS A 614 16.82 -18.98 -12.90
N ASP A 615 16.70 -17.72 -12.47
CA ASP A 615 17.38 -17.17 -11.28
C ASP A 615 16.89 -17.83 -9.98
N LYS A 616 15.66 -18.37 -9.97
CA LYS A 616 15.11 -19.15 -8.86
C LYS A 616 15.45 -20.65 -8.93
N ASN A 617 16.48 -21.05 -9.69
CA ASN A 617 16.92 -22.44 -9.89
C ASN A 617 15.79 -23.39 -10.34
N SER A 618 14.83 -22.89 -11.13
CA SER A 618 13.65 -23.66 -11.53
C SER A 618 12.80 -24.18 -10.37
N ASP A 619 12.81 -23.48 -9.22
CA ASP A 619 11.82 -23.70 -8.16
C ASP A 619 10.42 -23.72 -8.78
N LEU A 620 9.67 -24.79 -8.52
CA LEU A 620 8.32 -24.95 -9.04
C LEU A 620 7.37 -23.93 -8.41
N LYS A 621 7.69 -23.37 -7.24
CA LYS A 621 6.80 -22.48 -6.50
C LYS A 621 6.40 -21.21 -7.28
N PRO A 622 7.31 -20.41 -7.86
CA PRO A 622 6.94 -19.29 -8.75
C PRO A 622 6.00 -19.69 -9.89
N GLN A 623 6.28 -20.83 -10.51
CA GLN A 623 5.51 -21.36 -11.63
C GLN A 623 4.10 -21.77 -11.17
N THR A 624 3.99 -22.51 -10.06
CA THR A 624 2.70 -22.91 -9.44
C THR A 624 1.90 -21.70 -8.95
N GLU A 625 2.55 -20.69 -8.37
CA GLU A 625 1.89 -19.44 -7.99
C GLU A 625 1.26 -18.77 -9.22
N LEU A 626 2.02 -18.63 -10.31
CA LEU A 626 1.49 -18.04 -11.54
C LEU A 626 0.36 -18.89 -12.14
N GLU A 627 0.49 -20.23 -12.12
CA GLU A 627 -0.53 -21.21 -12.54
C GLU A 627 -1.84 -21.09 -11.76
N SER A 628 -1.76 -20.76 -10.46
CA SER A 628 -2.93 -20.45 -9.63
C SER A 628 -3.58 -19.09 -9.93
N GLY A 629 -3.01 -18.31 -10.86
CA GLY A 629 -3.46 -16.96 -11.20
C GLY A 629 -2.87 -15.85 -10.32
N LYS A 630 -1.86 -16.16 -9.49
CA LYS A 630 -1.19 -15.21 -8.59
C LYS A 630 0.21 -14.89 -9.11
N ILE A 631 0.49 -13.62 -9.42
CA ILE A 631 1.85 -13.20 -9.81
C ILE A 631 2.72 -13.13 -8.54
N PRO A 632 3.90 -13.78 -8.51
CA PRO A 632 4.83 -13.66 -7.39
C PRO A 632 5.15 -12.20 -7.09
N ASP A 633 5.07 -11.78 -5.83
CA ASP A 633 5.13 -10.36 -5.46
C ASP A 633 6.44 -9.69 -5.90
N ASP A 634 7.56 -10.42 -5.84
CA ASP A 634 8.88 -9.96 -6.32
C ASP A 634 8.90 -9.69 -7.82
N PHE A 635 8.28 -10.57 -8.60
CA PHE A 635 8.19 -10.41 -10.05
C PHE A 635 7.21 -9.29 -10.43
N LYS A 636 6.08 -9.19 -9.72
CA LYS A 636 5.10 -8.10 -9.90
C LYS A 636 5.76 -6.73 -9.71
N ARG A 637 6.66 -6.55 -8.75
CA ARG A 637 7.41 -5.29 -8.59
C ARG A 637 8.30 -4.97 -9.80
N GLN A 638 8.95 -5.97 -10.40
CA GLN A 638 9.71 -5.77 -11.65
C GLN A 638 8.81 -5.27 -12.79
N MET A 639 7.58 -5.80 -12.90
CA MET A 639 6.60 -5.29 -13.86
C MET A 639 6.23 -3.83 -13.58
N PHE A 640 6.05 -3.43 -12.32
CA PHE A 640 5.77 -2.04 -11.96
C PHE A 640 6.91 -1.09 -12.36
N TYR A 641 8.16 -1.48 -12.11
CA TYR A 641 9.33 -0.68 -12.53
C TYR A 641 9.37 -0.53 -14.06
N THR A 642 9.17 -1.63 -14.79
CA THR A 642 9.10 -1.65 -16.27
C THR A 642 7.96 -0.78 -16.80
N PHE A 643 6.76 -0.87 -16.24
CA PHE A 643 5.63 -0.05 -16.64
C PHE A 643 5.89 1.44 -16.39
N GLY A 644 6.52 1.78 -15.26
CA GLY A 644 6.97 3.13 -14.96
C GLY A 644 7.97 3.69 -15.97
N ASP A 645 8.94 2.87 -16.40
CA ASP A 645 9.94 3.29 -17.41
C ASP A 645 9.29 3.51 -18.79
N PHE A 646 8.34 2.66 -19.20
CA PHE A 646 7.57 2.90 -20.43
C PHE A 646 6.75 4.20 -20.36
N ARG A 647 6.19 4.51 -19.18
CA ARG A 647 5.48 5.77 -18.96
C ARG A 647 6.40 6.98 -19.16
N ASP A 648 7.63 6.91 -18.64
CA ASP A 648 8.59 8.00 -18.77
C ASP A 648 8.96 8.29 -20.23
N PHE A 649 9.09 7.25 -21.07
CA PHE A 649 9.28 7.45 -22.51
C PHE A 649 8.14 8.23 -23.15
N LEU A 650 6.89 7.91 -22.82
CA LEU A 650 5.75 8.63 -23.38
C LEU A 650 5.75 10.10 -22.96
N PHE A 651 6.05 10.40 -21.70
CA PHE A 651 6.03 11.78 -21.19
C PHE A 651 7.33 12.53 -21.42
N GLY A 652 8.35 11.90 -22.00
CA GLY A 652 9.67 12.50 -22.19
C GLY A 652 10.35 12.85 -20.87
N THR A 653 10.05 12.11 -19.80
CA THR A 653 10.62 12.27 -18.45
C THR A 653 11.69 11.23 -18.13
N ASP A 654 12.05 10.39 -19.11
CA ASP A 654 13.14 9.42 -18.97
C ASP A 654 14.47 10.16 -18.81
N ILE A 655 15.23 9.80 -17.77
CA ILE A 655 16.44 10.53 -17.35
C ILE A 655 17.71 9.99 -18.02
N SER A 656 17.58 8.97 -18.88
CA SER A 656 18.71 8.41 -19.63
C SER A 656 19.15 9.40 -20.70
N LYS A 657 20.44 9.33 -21.05
CA LYS A 657 21.00 10.18 -22.11
C LYS A 657 20.23 10.00 -23.41
N ASN A 658 19.72 11.10 -23.95
CA ASN A 658 18.91 11.16 -25.15
C ASN A 658 19.76 10.99 -26.42
N SER A 659 20.39 9.83 -26.57
CA SER A 659 21.25 9.46 -27.69
C SER A 659 21.07 7.99 -28.08
N GLY A 660 21.59 7.58 -29.23
CA GLY A 660 21.47 6.20 -29.73
C GLY A 660 20.02 5.73 -29.82
N ASN A 661 19.76 4.50 -29.36
CA ASN A 661 18.44 3.88 -29.40
C ASN A 661 17.37 4.68 -28.64
N ILE A 662 17.72 5.25 -27.48
CA ILE A 662 16.80 6.06 -26.65
C ILE A 662 16.46 7.37 -27.36
N GLY A 663 17.45 8.00 -27.99
CA GLY A 663 17.24 9.18 -28.83
C GLY A 663 16.25 8.93 -29.95
N GLU A 664 16.33 7.78 -30.61
CA GLU A 664 15.42 7.41 -31.69
C GLU A 664 14.01 7.08 -31.17
N VAL A 665 13.88 6.39 -30.04
CA VAL A 665 12.59 6.16 -29.36
C VAL A 665 11.92 7.50 -29.05
N ASN A 666 12.62 8.41 -28.37
CA ASN A 666 12.08 9.72 -28.00
C ASN A 666 11.66 10.52 -29.25
N LYS A 667 12.49 10.51 -30.30
CA LYS A 667 12.18 11.15 -31.57
C LYS A 667 10.92 10.58 -32.22
N ASN A 668 10.77 9.26 -32.27
CA ASN A 668 9.62 8.63 -32.92
C ASN A 668 8.33 8.84 -32.14
N ILE A 669 8.36 8.74 -30.81
CA ILE A 669 7.21 9.10 -29.98
C ILE A 669 6.84 10.57 -30.20
N ASN A 670 7.82 11.48 -30.26
CA ASN A 670 7.58 12.91 -30.48
C ASN A 670 6.96 13.23 -31.84
N LYS A 671 7.32 12.49 -32.89
CA LYS A 671 6.71 12.63 -34.23
C LYS A 671 5.20 12.39 -34.20
N VAL A 672 4.73 11.35 -33.50
CA VAL A 672 3.28 11.01 -33.41
C VAL A 672 2.46 12.16 -32.84
N PHE A 673 3.04 12.97 -31.94
CA PHE A 673 2.37 14.11 -31.33
C PHE A 673 2.66 15.46 -32.05
N ASN A 674 3.24 15.44 -33.26
CA ASN A 674 3.54 16.59 -34.12
C ASN A 674 4.58 17.61 -33.60
N ASN A 675 5.64 17.18 -32.89
CA ASN A 675 6.79 18.05 -32.59
C ASN A 675 8.09 17.51 -33.18
N LYS A 676 8.72 18.30 -34.07
CA LYS A 676 10.07 17.99 -34.58
C LYS A 676 11.17 18.27 -33.54
N ASN A 677 10.90 19.10 -32.50
CA ASN A 677 11.86 19.47 -31.44
C ASN A 677 11.20 19.48 -30.04
N GLY A 678 11.22 18.36 -29.32
CA GLY A 678 10.91 18.28 -27.87
C GLY A 678 9.48 18.60 -27.41
N LEU A 679 9.24 18.54 -26.09
CA LEU A 679 7.99 18.91 -25.42
C LEU A 679 7.97 20.42 -25.15
N GLN A 680 7.48 21.24 -26.10
CA GLN A 680 7.46 22.71 -25.93
C GLN A 680 6.06 23.35 -25.84
N LYS A 681 4.95 22.61 -26.02
CA LYS A 681 3.58 23.19 -25.93
C LYS A 681 2.69 22.47 -24.91
N GLU A 682 1.96 23.24 -24.10
CA GLU A 682 0.98 22.79 -23.11
C GLU A 682 -0.10 21.85 -23.71
N LYS A 683 -0.42 22.06 -24.99
CA LYS A 683 -1.32 21.23 -25.81
C LYS A 683 -0.78 19.81 -26.03
N ASP A 684 0.53 19.62 -26.14
CA ASP A 684 1.15 18.30 -26.40
C ASP A 684 1.22 17.47 -25.13
N LYS A 685 1.44 18.13 -23.98
CA LYS A 685 1.35 17.49 -22.66
C LYS A 685 -0.05 16.90 -22.42
N SER A 686 -1.09 17.69 -22.71
CA SER A 686 -2.49 17.25 -22.56
C SER A 686 -2.85 16.06 -23.47
N LYS A 687 -2.34 16.04 -24.71
CA LYS A 687 -2.53 14.90 -25.63
C LYS A 687 -1.89 13.61 -25.12
N ARG A 688 -0.66 13.70 -24.60
CA ARG A 688 0.04 12.52 -24.05
C ARG A 688 -0.61 12.00 -22.79
N VAL A 689 -1.14 12.88 -21.94
CA VAL A 689 -1.96 12.50 -20.78
C VAL A 689 -3.19 11.72 -21.24
N ALA A 690 -3.99 12.30 -22.15
CA ALA A 690 -5.19 11.63 -22.68
C ALA A 690 -4.86 10.30 -23.37
N TRP A 691 -3.73 10.24 -24.10
CA TRP A 691 -3.28 9.01 -24.73
C TRP A 691 -2.89 7.96 -23.69
N TRP A 692 -2.17 8.32 -22.62
CA TRP A 692 -1.76 7.39 -21.56
C TRP A 692 -2.96 6.89 -20.75
N GLU A 693 -3.89 7.76 -20.38
CA GLU A 693 -5.11 7.38 -19.67
C GLU A 693 -5.94 6.37 -20.49
N THR A 694 -5.94 6.53 -21.82
CA THR A 694 -6.61 5.60 -22.73
C THR A 694 -5.85 4.28 -22.91
N ASN A 695 -4.52 4.34 -23.06
CA ASN A 695 -3.72 3.19 -23.53
C ASN A 695 -2.90 2.49 -22.44
N GLY A 696 -2.64 3.14 -21.31
CA GLY A 696 -1.95 2.58 -20.15
C GLY A 696 -2.57 1.26 -19.65
N PRO A 697 -3.91 1.16 -19.53
CA PRO A 697 -4.57 -0.09 -19.19
C PRO A 697 -4.27 -1.23 -20.18
N HIS A 698 -4.20 -0.92 -21.48
CA HIS A 698 -3.90 -1.90 -22.52
C HIS A 698 -2.42 -2.33 -22.54
N ILE A 699 -1.49 -1.42 -22.20
CA ILE A 699 -0.08 -1.76 -22.06
C ILE A 699 0.09 -2.75 -20.90
N TRP A 700 -0.54 -2.48 -19.76
CA TRP A 700 -0.54 -3.39 -18.61
C TRP A 700 -1.22 -4.73 -18.95
N GLU A 701 -2.36 -4.71 -19.66
CA GLU A 701 -3.01 -5.91 -20.16
C GLU A 701 -2.05 -6.73 -21.04
N GLY A 702 -1.26 -6.08 -21.91
CA GLY A 702 -0.23 -6.74 -22.71
C GLY A 702 0.84 -7.47 -21.88
N MET A 703 1.27 -6.85 -20.78
CA MET A 703 2.20 -7.49 -19.83
C MET A 703 1.57 -8.73 -19.16
N LEU A 704 0.29 -8.66 -18.78
CA LEU A 704 -0.44 -9.81 -18.20
C LEU A 704 -0.65 -10.94 -19.22
N CYS A 705 -1.00 -10.59 -20.46
CA CYS A 705 -1.15 -11.56 -21.54
C CYS A 705 0.18 -12.28 -21.86
N ALA A 706 1.30 -11.57 -21.79
CA ALA A 706 2.62 -12.15 -21.97
C ALA A 706 2.93 -13.21 -20.90
N LEU A 707 2.52 -12.97 -19.64
CA LEU A 707 2.63 -13.97 -18.59
C LEU A 707 1.72 -15.16 -18.84
N SER A 708 0.45 -14.94 -19.20
CA SER A 708 -0.44 -16.04 -19.56
C SER A 708 0.09 -16.89 -20.72
N HIS A 709 0.91 -16.33 -21.61
CA HIS A 709 1.56 -17.06 -22.69
C HIS A 709 2.78 -17.87 -22.21
N ALA A 710 3.40 -17.49 -21.10
CA ALA A 710 4.60 -18.16 -20.56
C ALA A 710 4.29 -19.41 -19.70
N VAL A 711 3.01 -19.76 -19.57
CA VAL A 711 2.46 -20.84 -18.72
C VAL A 711 1.39 -21.60 -19.50
N ASN A 712 1.43 -22.94 -19.44
CA ASN A 712 0.45 -23.80 -20.10
C ASN A 712 -0.74 -24.09 -19.16
N GLY A 713 -1.98 -24.07 -19.66
CA GLY A 713 -3.14 -24.59 -18.93
C GLY A 713 -3.88 -23.63 -17.98
N ILE A 714 -3.62 -22.32 -18.04
CA ILE A 714 -4.31 -21.32 -17.21
C ILE A 714 -5.48 -20.68 -17.96
N ASP A 715 -6.61 -20.47 -17.28
CA ASP A 715 -7.63 -19.54 -17.73
C ASP A 715 -7.08 -18.10 -17.67
N GLN A 716 -6.82 -17.50 -18.85
CA GLN A 716 -6.38 -16.12 -19.01
C GLN A 716 -7.22 -15.13 -18.19
N GLY A 717 -8.49 -15.45 -17.90
CA GLY A 717 -9.36 -14.67 -17.02
C GLY A 717 -8.82 -14.50 -15.60
N SER A 718 -8.21 -15.53 -15.01
CA SER A 718 -7.81 -15.55 -13.60
C SER A 718 -6.64 -14.60 -13.29
N ILE A 719 -5.55 -14.64 -14.08
CA ILE A 719 -4.42 -13.72 -13.93
C ILE A 719 -4.88 -12.26 -14.12
N LYS A 720 -5.73 -12.01 -15.12
CA LYS A 720 -6.24 -10.68 -15.44
C LYS A 720 -7.18 -10.14 -14.36
N ASN A 721 -8.09 -10.97 -13.85
CA ASN A 721 -9.05 -10.57 -12.82
C ASN A 721 -8.38 -10.24 -11.47
N ASN A 722 -7.29 -10.94 -11.13
CA ASN A 722 -6.57 -10.73 -9.88
C ASN A 722 -5.58 -9.54 -9.92
N ASN A 723 -5.22 -9.06 -11.12
CA ASN A 723 -4.18 -8.04 -11.31
C ASN A 723 -4.66 -6.87 -12.19
N LYS A 724 -5.93 -6.47 -12.02
CA LYS A 724 -6.55 -5.38 -12.77
C LYS A 724 -5.76 -4.07 -12.60
N TYR A 725 -5.68 -3.30 -13.69
CA TYR A 725 -4.94 -2.04 -13.74
C TYR A 725 -5.33 -1.04 -12.63
N SER A 726 -6.62 -0.95 -12.29
CA SER A 726 -7.15 -0.02 -11.28
C SER A 726 -6.85 -0.41 -9.83
N ASP A 727 -6.58 -1.70 -9.58
CA ASP A 727 -6.61 -2.30 -8.25
C ASP A 727 -5.25 -2.88 -7.84
N VAL A 728 -4.38 -3.18 -8.81
CA VAL A 728 -3.09 -3.81 -8.54
C VAL A 728 -2.15 -2.88 -7.78
N THR A 729 -1.55 -3.43 -6.72
CA THR A 729 -0.68 -2.69 -5.80
C THR A 729 0.75 -3.22 -5.82
N PHE A 730 1.70 -2.31 -5.59
CA PHE A 730 3.13 -2.57 -5.55
C PHE A 730 3.56 -3.42 -4.34
N SER A 731 2.78 -3.39 -3.26
CA SER A 731 3.01 -4.16 -2.03
C SER A 731 1.67 -4.70 -1.52
N ALA A 732 1.66 -5.90 -0.94
CA ALA A 732 0.42 -6.55 -0.52
C ALA A 732 -0.21 -5.91 0.74
N GLY A 733 -1.54 -5.80 0.77
CA GLY A 733 -2.34 -5.23 1.86
C GLY A 733 -3.09 -3.93 1.51
N PRO A 734 -4.02 -3.45 2.37
CA PRO A 734 -4.87 -2.28 2.12
C PRO A 734 -4.12 -0.93 2.08
N SER A 735 -2.82 -0.91 2.41
CA SER A 735 -1.94 0.26 2.34
C SER A 735 -0.94 0.23 1.17
N GLY A 736 -1.12 -0.67 0.19
CA GLY A 736 -0.24 -0.81 -0.96
C GLY A 736 -0.36 0.34 -1.96
N THR A 737 0.76 0.89 -2.43
CA THR A 737 0.80 1.91 -3.49
C THR A 737 0.22 1.35 -4.79
N LYS A 738 -0.73 2.05 -5.42
CA LYS A 738 -1.34 1.62 -6.70
C LYS A 738 -0.36 1.74 -7.86
N LEU A 739 -0.59 0.99 -8.94
CA LEU A 739 0.24 1.03 -10.16
C LEU A 739 0.40 2.44 -10.75
N THR A 740 -0.70 3.19 -10.86
CA THR A 740 -0.69 4.56 -11.41
C THR A 740 0.14 5.51 -10.55
N GLU A 741 -0.10 5.51 -9.24
CA GLU A 741 0.65 6.30 -8.25
C GLU A 741 2.15 5.95 -8.28
N PHE A 742 2.48 4.66 -8.39
CA PHE A 742 3.87 4.21 -8.50
C PHE A 742 4.53 4.67 -9.81
N ALA A 743 3.82 4.57 -10.93
CA ALA A 743 4.29 4.99 -12.26
C ALA A 743 4.42 6.52 -12.40
N GLU A 744 3.76 7.30 -11.53
CA GLU A 744 3.90 8.75 -11.46
C GLU A 744 5.10 9.23 -10.64
N ARG A 745 5.61 8.39 -9.73
CA ARG A 745 6.79 8.71 -8.92
C ARG A 745 7.97 9.10 -9.83
N PRO A 746 8.81 10.09 -9.50
CA PRO A 746 9.96 10.43 -10.33
C PRO A 746 10.86 9.21 -10.61
N GLN A 747 11.30 9.03 -11.87
CA GLN A 747 12.04 7.84 -12.31
C GLN A 747 13.27 7.54 -11.44
N PHE A 748 14.04 8.57 -11.08
CA PHE A 748 15.17 8.46 -10.15
C PHE A 748 14.78 7.79 -8.81
N LEU A 749 13.65 8.17 -8.21
CA LEU A 749 13.20 7.58 -6.95
C LEU A 749 12.75 6.13 -7.13
N ARG A 750 12.12 5.79 -8.27
CA ARG A 750 11.80 4.39 -8.58
C ARG A 750 13.07 3.53 -8.66
N TRP A 751 14.06 3.96 -9.43
CA TRP A 751 15.33 3.23 -9.56
C TRP A 751 16.09 3.14 -8.24
N MET A 752 16.03 4.17 -7.41
CA MET A 752 16.63 4.15 -6.08
C MET A 752 15.96 3.11 -5.16
N ILE A 753 14.63 2.93 -5.25
CA ILE A 753 13.91 1.88 -4.51
C ILE A 753 14.28 0.50 -5.08
N GLU A 754 14.35 0.34 -6.41
CA GLU A 754 14.80 -0.90 -7.07
C GLU A 754 16.22 -1.28 -6.63
N TRP A 755 17.11 -0.29 -6.51
CA TRP A 755 18.47 -0.44 -6.00
C TRP A 755 18.48 -0.90 -4.55
N GLY A 756 17.68 -0.26 -3.68
CA GLY A 756 17.60 -0.62 -2.27
C GLY A 756 17.05 -2.04 -2.05
N GLU A 757 16.08 -2.45 -2.86
CA GLU A 757 15.53 -3.80 -2.83
C GLU A 757 16.59 -4.85 -3.22
N HIS A 758 17.29 -4.62 -4.34
CA HIS A 758 18.33 -5.51 -4.82
C HIS A 758 19.50 -5.57 -3.85
N PHE A 759 19.97 -4.42 -3.35
CA PHE A 759 21.03 -4.35 -2.37
C PHE A 759 20.70 -5.13 -1.10
N CYS A 760 19.51 -4.95 -0.50
CA CYS A 760 19.19 -5.67 0.73
C CYS A 760 19.15 -7.20 0.54
N LYS A 761 18.73 -7.69 -0.64
CA LYS A 761 18.72 -9.12 -0.97
C LYS A 761 20.15 -9.68 -1.05
N GLU A 762 21.02 -9.03 -1.84
CA GLU A 762 22.41 -9.46 -1.99
C GLU A 762 23.20 -9.27 -0.69
N GLN A 763 22.98 -8.17 0.03
CA GLN A 763 23.60 -7.91 1.32
C GLN A 763 23.26 -8.98 2.32
N LYS A 764 22.01 -9.45 2.39
CA LYS A 764 21.62 -10.53 3.30
C LYS A 764 22.34 -11.84 2.97
N LYS A 765 22.49 -12.17 1.68
CA LYS A 765 23.21 -13.37 1.23
C LYS A 765 24.68 -13.31 1.64
N GLU A 766 25.38 -12.26 1.22
CA GLU A 766 26.81 -12.05 1.49
C GLU A 766 27.10 -11.91 3.00
N TYR A 767 26.19 -11.26 3.74
CA TYR A 767 26.25 -11.16 5.19
C TYR A 767 26.11 -12.52 5.88
N ASN A 768 25.17 -13.36 5.44
CA ASN A 768 24.99 -14.70 6.03
C ASN A 768 26.22 -15.58 5.76
N GLU A 769 26.77 -15.53 4.55
CA GLU A 769 28.03 -16.23 4.22
C GLU A 769 29.17 -15.73 5.12
N LEU A 770 29.33 -14.41 5.27
CA LEU A 770 30.34 -13.82 6.18
C LEU A 770 30.18 -14.28 7.63
N VAL A 771 28.96 -14.23 8.18
CA VAL A 771 28.69 -14.63 9.56
C VAL A 771 28.94 -16.13 9.77
N ASN A 772 28.59 -16.97 8.81
CA ASN A 772 28.82 -18.41 8.86
C ASN A 772 30.32 -18.72 8.86
N GLU A 773 31.08 -18.17 7.90
CA GLU A 773 32.52 -18.39 7.77
C GLU A 773 33.32 -17.78 8.94
N CYS A 774 32.81 -16.70 9.53
CA CYS A 774 33.38 -16.13 10.75
C CYS A 774 32.86 -16.77 12.04
N GLY A 775 32.01 -17.80 11.97
CA GLY A 775 31.40 -18.44 13.13
C GLY A 775 32.40 -19.21 14.00
N SER A 776 33.41 -19.82 13.37
CA SER A 776 34.51 -20.53 14.05
C SER A 776 35.61 -19.58 14.55
N CYS A 777 35.65 -18.34 14.05
CA CYS A 777 36.61 -17.33 14.44
C CYS A 777 36.14 -16.56 15.68
N THR A 778 36.99 -16.49 16.70
CA THR A 778 36.71 -15.78 17.94
C THR A 778 37.80 -14.75 18.23
N VAL A 779 37.39 -13.55 18.60
CA VAL A 779 38.31 -12.51 19.09
C VAL A 779 38.47 -12.68 20.59
N ASP A 780 39.68 -12.50 21.10
CA ASP A 780 39.93 -12.45 22.53
C ASP A 780 39.21 -11.26 23.21
N ASP A 781 39.09 -11.31 24.54
CA ASP A 781 38.43 -10.25 25.33
C ASP A 781 39.14 -8.89 25.21
N THR A 782 40.38 -8.87 24.70
CA THR A 782 41.15 -7.64 24.47
C THR A 782 40.96 -7.04 23.08
N GLY A 783 40.32 -7.76 22.15
CA GLY A 783 40.11 -7.32 20.77
C GLY A 783 41.39 -7.36 19.90
N LYS A 784 42.47 -7.98 20.39
CA LYS A 784 43.81 -7.89 19.80
C LYS A 784 44.27 -9.15 19.09
N THR A 785 43.68 -10.31 19.34
CA THR A 785 44.08 -11.57 18.69
C THR A 785 42.86 -12.44 18.37
N CYS A 786 43.02 -13.32 17.39
CA CYS A 786 41.97 -14.20 16.92
C CYS A 786 42.30 -15.67 17.13
N ASN A 787 41.27 -16.48 17.42
CA ASN A 787 41.39 -17.91 17.69
C ASN A 787 40.40 -18.70 16.84
N GLY A 788 40.73 -19.97 16.57
CA GLY A 788 39.99 -20.83 15.65
C GLY A 788 40.39 -20.60 14.20
N GLU A 789 39.57 -21.04 13.26
CA GLU A 789 39.85 -20.98 11.81
C GLU A 789 39.61 -19.58 11.20
N CYS A 790 40.27 -18.57 11.75
CA CYS A 790 40.13 -17.18 11.30
C CYS A 790 40.68 -16.92 9.90
N GLY A 791 41.44 -17.85 9.31
CA GLY A 791 41.92 -17.74 7.93
C GLY A 791 40.79 -17.67 6.90
N MET A 792 39.71 -18.45 7.09
CA MET A 792 38.52 -18.38 6.24
C MET A 792 37.72 -17.10 6.49
N CYS A 793 37.52 -16.74 7.76
CA CYS A 793 36.89 -15.47 8.13
C CYS A 793 37.59 -14.25 7.49
N HIS A 794 38.92 -14.16 7.55
CA HIS A 794 39.66 -13.06 6.93
C HIS A 794 39.49 -13.01 5.41
N LYS A 795 39.53 -14.17 4.73
CA LYS A 795 39.29 -14.25 3.28
C LYS A 795 37.87 -13.80 2.94
N GLN A 796 36.88 -14.25 3.70
CA GLN A 796 35.48 -13.88 3.49
C GLN A 796 35.24 -12.40 3.82
N CYS A 797 35.86 -11.84 4.87
CA CYS A 797 35.85 -10.41 5.16
C CYS A 797 36.38 -9.59 3.99
N GLN A 798 37.51 -9.98 3.39
CA GLN A 798 38.06 -9.31 2.22
C GLN A 798 37.13 -9.41 1.01
N ALA A 799 36.51 -10.57 0.79
CA ALA A 799 35.53 -10.76 -0.27
C ALA A 799 34.30 -9.86 -0.08
N TYR A 800 33.73 -9.86 1.13
CA TYR A 800 32.60 -9.01 1.51
C TYR A 800 32.92 -7.52 1.33
N GLN A 801 34.08 -7.06 1.79
CA GLN A 801 34.51 -5.66 1.64
C GLN A 801 34.69 -5.26 0.18
N ARG A 802 35.30 -6.12 -0.65
CA ARG A 802 35.42 -5.87 -2.10
C ARG A 802 34.06 -5.78 -2.78
N TRP A 803 33.14 -6.69 -2.45
CA TRP A 803 31.77 -6.66 -2.95
C TRP A 803 31.04 -5.38 -2.50
N LEU A 804 31.16 -5.02 -1.22
CA LEU A 804 30.48 -3.87 -0.60
C LEU A 804 30.96 -2.53 -1.18
N GLN A 805 32.24 -2.43 -1.54
CA GLN A 805 32.85 -1.20 -2.07
C GLN A 805 32.08 -0.65 -3.29
N MET A 806 31.70 -1.51 -4.24
CA MET A 806 30.89 -1.12 -5.40
C MET A 806 29.52 -0.58 -4.98
N TRP A 807 28.84 -1.24 -4.03
CA TRP A 807 27.54 -0.79 -3.52
C TRP A 807 27.63 0.53 -2.75
N LYS A 808 28.72 0.76 -2.00
CA LYS A 808 29.00 2.05 -1.34
C LYS A 808 29.12 3.17 -2.35
N GLU A 809 29.85 2.95 -3.43
CA GLU A 809 30.00 3.94 -4.50
C GLU A 809 28.66 4.27 -5.16
N HIS A 810 27.85 3.26 -5.46
CA HIS A 810 26.49 3.44 -6.00
C HIS A 810 25.60 4.23 -5.04
N TYR A 811 25.63 3.90 -3.75
CA TYR A 811 24.87 4.60 -2.73
C TYR A 811 25.33 6.06 -2.58
N ASN A 812 26.64 6.30 -2.59
CA ASN A 812 27.22 7.64 -2.44
C ASN A 812 26.79 8.59 -3.57
N LYS A 813 26.72 8.09 -4.80
CA LYS A 813 26.18 8.85 -5.94
C LYS A 813 24.69 9.16 -5.75
N GLN A 814 23.89 8.14 -5.42
CA GLN A 814 22.44 8.29 -5.26
C GLN A 814 22.05 9.17 -4.07
N LYS A 815 22.75 9.07 -2.94
CA LYS A 815 22.47 9.90 -1.75
C LYS A 815 22.75 11.38 -1.99
N GLN A 816 23.79 11.70 -2.78
CA GLN A 816 24.08 13.07 -3.19
C GLN A 816 22.96 13.61 -4.07
N ARG A 817 22.57 12.87 -5.11
CA ARG A 817 21.45 13.24 -5.98
C ARG A 817 20.15 13.42 -5.20
N TYR A 818 19.80 12.48 -4.33
CA TYR A 818 18.62 12.56 -3.46
C TYR A 818 18.62 13.86 -2.64
N THR A 819 19.76 14.21 -2.03
CA THR A 819 19.90 15.43 -1.23
C THR A 819 19.72 16.69 -2.06
N GLN A 820 20.19 16.71 -3.31
CA GLN A 820 20.02 17.84 -4.22
C GLN A 820 18.57 18.05 -4.65
N VAL A 821 17.80 16.96 -4.85
CA VAL A 821 16.45 17.06 -5.43
C VAL A 821 15.31 17.00 -4.43
N LYS A 822 15.52 16.51 -3.21
CA LYS A 822 14.43 16.20 -2.27
C LYS A 822 13.50 17.39 -1.95
N GLU A 823 14.02 18.62 -1.98
CA GLU A 823 13.24 19.84 -1.73
C GLU A 823 12.57 20.41 -2.99
N THR A 824 12.85 19.85 -4.18
CA THR A 824 12.37 20.35 -5.47
C THR A 824 11.13 19.58 -5.94
N SER A 825 10.23 20.25 -6.65
CA SER A 825 9.12 19.56 -7.33
C SER A 825 9.66 18.84 -8.58
N PRO A 826 9.24 17.60 -8.87
CA PRO A 826 8.14 16.85 -8.24
C PRO A 826 8.53 15.96 -7.03
N TYR A 827 9.78 15.94 -6.61
CA TYR A 827 10.27 15.04 -5.54
C TYR A 827 9.67 15.36 -4.17
N ASN A 828 9.52 16.64 -3.84
CA ASN A 828 8.93 17.12 -2.59
C ASN A 828 7.42 16.84 -2.44
N LYS A 829 6.77 16.32 -3.49
CA LYS A 829 5.36 15.87 -3.44
C LYS A 829 5.20 14.51 -2.77
N ASP A 830 6.26 13.70 -2.70
CA ASP A 830 6.24 12.41 -1.99
C ASP A 830 6.48 12.68 -0.49
N GLU A 831 5.47 12.42 0.34
CA GLU A 831 5.51 12.67 1.78
C GLU A 831 6.65 11.90 2.49
N ASP A 832 7.03 10.72 1.99
CA ASP A 832 8.15 9.97 2.57
C ASP A 832 9.49 10.67 2.27
N VAL A 833 9.59 11.48 1.21
CA VAL A 833 10.77 12.29 0.90
C VAL A 833 10.89 13.44 1.89
N THR A 834 9.84 14.23 2.08
CA THR A 834 9.86 15.39 2.98
C THR A 834 10.06 15.00 4.44
N LYS A 835 9.56 13.82 4.85
CA LYS A 835 9.77 13.28 6.19
C LYS A 835 11.14 12.62 6.40
N SER A 836 12.00 12.54 5.37
CA SER A 836 13.28 11.84 5.46
C SER A 836 14.44 12.82 5.30
N THR A 837 15.27 12.91 6.34
CA THR A 837 16.47 13.76 6.29
C THR A 837 17.49 13.19 5.32
N HIS A 838 17.68 11.86 5.35
CA HIS A 838 18.69 11.15 4.57
C HIS A 838 18.10 10.10 3.63
N ALA A 839 18.82 9.81 2.55
CA ALA A 839 18.49 8.82 1.53
C ALA A 839 18.13 7.43 2.09
N TYR A 840 18.90 6.91 3.06
CA TYR A 840 18.60 5.59 3.64
C TYR A 840 17.30 5.58 4.45
N GLN A 841 16.91 6.70 5.07
CA GLN A 841 15.64 6.80 5.81
C GLN A 841 14.46 6.75 4.86
N TYR A 842 14.57 7.38 3.69
CA TYR A 842 13.60 7.26 2.61
C TYR A 842 13.48 5.82 2.13
N LEU A 843 14.62 5.18 1.81
CA LEU A 843 14.64 3.77 1.41
C LEU A 843 14.03 2.87 2.48
N ASN A 844 14.39 3.05 3.75
CA ASN A 844 13.81 2.30 4.87
C ASN A 844 12.28 2.40 4.91
N LYS A 845 11.71 3.60 4.76
CA LYS A 845 10.26 3.79 4.72
C LYS A 845 9.60 3.09 3.55
N LYS A 846 10.19 3.16 2.36
CA LYS A 846 9.64 2.51 1.15
C LYS A 846 9.78 0.98 1.23
N LEU A 847 10.95 0.48 1.63
CA LEU A 847 11.25 -0.95 1.73
C LEU A 847 10.46 -1.64 2.86
N LYS A 848 10.27 -1.00 4.02
CA LYS A 848 9.42 -1.53 5.10
C LYS A 848 7.97 -1.74 4.68
N LYS A 849 7.45 -0.95 3.73
CA LYS A 849 6.09 -1.14 3.20
C LYS A 849 5.96 -2.43 2.37
N ILE A 850 7.05 -2.91 1.79
CA ILE A 850 7.11 -4.20 1.07
C ILE A 850 6.96 -5.37 2.05
N CYS A 851 7.49 -5.25 3.27
CA CYS A 851 7.51 -6.31 4.29
C CYS A 851 6.15 -6.67 4.93
N LYS A 852 5.09 -5.89 4.73
CA LYS A 852 3.88 -5.90 5.60
C LYS A 852 2.81 -6.96 5.26
N SER A 853 3.07 -7.94 4.39
CA SER A 853 2.07 -8.95 4.01
C SER A 853 2.29 -10.32 4.67
N GLY A 854 1.68 -10.58 5.83
CA GLY A 854 1.65 -11.90 6.51
C GLY A 854 2.02 -11.89 8.00
N SER A 855 1.63 -12.93 8.75
CA SER A 855 1.49 -12.97 10.23
C SER A 855 2.76 -13.11 11.08
N THR A 856 3.97 -13.06 10.53
CA THR A 856 5.20 -12.90 11.33
C THR A 856 6.21 -12.01 10.60
N ASN A 857 6.52 -10.85 11.18
CA ASN A 857 7.50 -9.88 10.66
C ASN A 857 8.97 -10.36 10.77
N GLU A 858 9.23 -11.60 11.14
CA GLU A 858 10.58 -12.09 11.47
C GLU A 858 11.46 -12.30 10.23
N ASN A 859 10.88 -12.54 9.04
CA ASN A 859 11.63 -12.93 7.83
C ASN A 859 11.69 -11.90 6.70
N CYS A 860 11.49 -10.59 6.95
CA CYS A 860 11.60 -9.62 5.86
C CYS A 860 13.06 -9.34 5.45
N ASP A 861 13.38 -9.60 4.18
CA ASP A 861 14.71 -9.37 3.58
C ASP A 861 15.08 -7.88 3.44
N PHE A 862 14.13 -6.95 3.55
CA PHE A 862 14.33 -5.54 3.22
C PHE A 862 14.58 -4.61 4.41
N LYS A 863 14.95 -5.17 5.58
CA LYS A 863 15.22 -4.38 6.79
C LYS A 863 16.64 -3.76 6.83
N CYS A 864 17.47 -3.99 5.80
CA CYS A 864 18.87 -3.59 5.81
C CYS A 864 19.10 -2.06 5.89
N MET A 865 18.09 -1.23 5.62
CA MET A 865 18.18 0.24 5.67
C MET A 865 17.78 0.87 7.02
N GLU A 866 17.50 0.08 8.06
CA GLU A 866 16.97 0.60 9.32
C GLU A 866 18.03 1.22 10.25
N GLY A 867 19.18 0.56 10.37
CA GLY A 867 20.27 1.00 11.25
C GLY A 867 21.10 2.11 10.62
N THR A 868 21.64 2.99 11.45
CA THR A 868 22.67 3.97 11.04
C THR A 868 24.05 3.40 11.33
N SER A 869 25.00 3.59 10.42
CA SER A 869 26.39 3.17 10.57
C SER A 869 27.01 3.68 11.87
N LYS A 870 27.77 2.82 12.54
CA LYS A 870 28.55 3.15 13.74
C LYS A 870 30.04 3.36 13.45
N GLN A 871 30.48 3.18 12.20
CA GLN A 871 31.88 3.31 11.81
C GLN A 871 32.37 4.78 11.90
N PRO A 872 33.68 5.02 12.08
CA PRO A 872 34.24 6.36 12.18
C PRO A 872 33.85 7.23 10.99
N LYS A 873 33.16 8.34 11.25
CA LYS A 873 32.59 9.20 10.22
C LYS A 873 33.69 10.01 9.54
N ALA A 874 33.85 9.85 8.23
CA ALA A 874 34.63 10.79 7.44
C ALA A 874 33.91 12.16 7.44
N LYS A 875 34.66 13.23 7.71
CA LYS A 875 34.17 14.61 7.53
C LYS A 875 34.25 14.94 6.05
N LEU A 876 33.13 15.35 5.45
CA LEU A 876 33.10 15.86 4.08
C LEU A 876 33.72 17.27 4.03
N PRO A 877 34.19 17.74 2.86
CA PRO A 877 34.82 19.06 2.70
C PRO A 877 33.94 20.25 3.14
N ASN A 878 32.62 20.05 3.22
CA ASN A 878 31.65 21.05 3.66
C ASN A 878 31.33 20.99 5.18
N GLY A 879 32.06 20.18 5.96
CA GLY A 879 31.83 20.02 7.39
C GLY A 879 30.67 19.11 7.78
N SER A 880 29.92 18.53 6.83
CA SER A 880 28.87 17.54 7.16
C SER A 880 29.48 16.16 7.42
N THR A 881 28.88 15.42 8.35
CA THR A 881 29.24 14.02 8.60
C THR A 881 28.63 13.13 7.52
N ASP A 882 29.41 12.23 6.95
CA ASP A 882 28.88 11.20 6.06
C ASP A 882 28.00 10.21 6.86
N ILE A 883 26.69 10.21 6.60
CA ILE A 883 25.72 9.35 7.29
C ILE A 883 25.24 8.28 6.31
N MET A 884 25.59 7.03 6.60
CA MET A 884 25.27 5.83 5.82
C MET A 884 24.49 4.82 6.68
N PRO A 885 23.72 3.90 6.06
CA PRO A 885 23.07 2.81 6.78
C PRO A 885 24.09 1.78 7.28
N ALA A 886 23.78 1.09 8.38
CA ALA A 886 24.65 0.08 9.00
C ALA A 886 24.92 -1.13 8.09
N SER A 887 24.04 -1.41 7.13
CA SER A 887 24.25 -2.44 6.10
C SER A 887 25.40 -2.14 5.14
N LEU A 888 25.89 -0.89 5.12
CA LEU A 888 27.08 -0.47 4.39
C LEU A 888 28.30 -0.37 5.31
N ASP A 889 28.32 -1.00 6.48
CA ASP A 889 29.53 -1.06 7.32
C ASP A 889 30.54 -2.07 6.74
N ASP A 890 31.82 -1.71 6.68
CA ASP A 890 32.90 -2.63 6.23
C ASP A 890 33.02 -3.89 7.10
N GLU A 891 32.50 -3.80 8.33
CA GLU A 891 32.45 -4.89 9.28
C GLU A 891 31.13 -4.83 10.04
N PRO A 892 30.19 -5.74 9.76
CA PRO A 892 28.92 -5.82 10.49
C PRO A 892 29.15 -6.06 11.99
N GLN A 893 28.20 -5.61 12.82
CA GLN A 893 28.33 -5.64 14.28
C GLN A 893 28.54 -7.06 14.83
N GLU A 894 27.99 -8.07 14.17
CA GLU A 894 28.06 -9.49 14.55
C GLU A 894 29.46 -10.09 14.35
N VAL A 895 30.26 -9.50 13.46
CA VAL A 895 31.64 -9.92 13.16
C VAL A 895 32.63 -9.38 14.19
N LYS A 896 32.29 -8.32 14.94
CA LYS A 896 32.98 -7.88 16.20
C LYS A 896 34.52 -7.80 16.16
N GLY A 897 35.13 -7.29 15.09
CA GLY A 897 36.58 -7.13 14.98
C GLY A 897 37.32 -8.37 14.44
N ARG A 898 36.61 -9.45 14.09
CA ARG A 898 37.19 -10.68 13.52
C ARG A 898 37.80 -10.46 12.14
N CYS A 899 37.49 -9.36 11.45
CA CYS A 899 38.08 -9.09 10.14
C CYS A 899 39.53 -8.57 10.20
N LYS A 900 39.99 -8.09 11.36
CA LYS A 900 41.26 -7.34 11.49
C LYS A 900 42.21 -7.88 12.56
N CYS A 901 41.83 -8.94 13.25
CA CYS A 901 42.60 -9.53 14.34
C CYS A 901 43.79 -10.37 13.81
N PRO A 902 45.01 -10.22 14.35
CA PRO A 902 46.13 -11.08 14.00
C PRO A 902 45.93 -12.53 14.51
N PRO A 903 46.48 -13.54 13.80
CA PRO A 903 46.44 -14.94 14.23
C PRO A 903 47.27 -15.15 15.52
N PRO A 904 46.96 -16.20 16.31
CA PRO A 904 47.74 -16.49 17.52
C PRO A 904 49.14 -17.00 17.12
N PRO A 905 50.13 -16.93 18.02
CA PRO A 905 51.46 -17.47 17.74
C PRO A 905 51.41 -18.96 17.37
N ASP A 906 52.18 -19.31 16.35
CA ASP A 906 52.41 -20.69 15.89
C ASP A 906 52.96 -21.57 17.03
N ALA A 907 52.56 -22.85 17.06
CA ALA A 907 52.94 -23.77 18.12
C ALA A 907 54.47 -23.92 18.25
N CYS A 908 55.19 -24.04 17.13
CA CYS A 908 56.65 -24.09 17.16
C CYS A 908 57.25 -22.78 17.68
N LYS A 909 56.67 -21.61 17.38
CA LYS A 909 57.16 -20.34 17.95
C LYS A 909 57.04 -20.29 19.47
N ILE A 910 55.93 -20.81 20.02
CA ILE A 910 55.73 -20.93 21.47
C ILE A 910 56.81 -21.85 22.08
N VAL A 911 57.10 -22.96 21.41
CA VAL A 911 58.12 -23.92 21.81
C VAL A 911 59.54 -23.34 21.70
N ASP A 912 59.81 -22.59 20.64
CA ASP A 912 61.07 -21.88 20.42
C ASP A 912 61.36 -20.92 21.55
N ASP A 913 60.34 -20.14 21.98
CA ASP A 913 60.49 -19.15 23.05
C ASP A 913 60.70 -19.81 24.41
N ILE A 914 59.99 -20.89 24.73
CA ILE A 914 60.10 -21.55 26.04
C ILE A 914 61.38 -22.38 26.20
N LEU A 915 61.84 -23.04 25.12
CA LEU A 915 63.08 -23.82 25.12
C LEU A 915 64.31 -22.98 24.76
N LYS A 916 64.15 -21.67 24.52
CA LYS A 916 65.23 -20.76 24.14
C LYS A 916 66.32 -20.71 25.22
N ASN A 917 67.57 -21.00 24.82
CA ASN A 917 68.74 -20.98 25.69
C ASN A 917 68.63 -21.88 26.94
N LYS A 918 67.70 -22.85 26.95
CA LYS A 918 67.55 -23.82 28.03
C LYS A 918 68.44 -25.02 27.77
N ARG A 919 69.26 -25.37 28.75
CA ARG A 919 70.04 -26.61 28.75
C ARG A 919 69.16 -27.76 29.25
N PRO A 920 69.50 -29.02 28.91
CA PRO A 920 68.75 -30.19 29.38
C PRO A 920 68.65 -30.35 30.90
N THR A 921 69.45 -29.62 31.69
CA THR A 921 69.46 -29.65 33.17
C THR A 921 68.70 -28.48 33.80
N ASP A 922 68.19 -27.54 33.01
CA ASP A 922 67.51 -26.37 33.56
C ASP A 922 66.03 -26.71 33.83
N ASP A 923 65.51 -26.28 34.99
CA ASP A 923 64.07 -26.30 35.26
C ASP A 923 63.33 -25.44 34.23
N ILE A 924 62.29 -26.00 33.60
CA ILE A 924 61.51 -25.31 32.56
C ILE A 924 60.14 -24.96 33.11
N GLU A 925 59.95 -23.66 33.40
CA GLU A 925 58.71 -23.08 33.95
C GLU A 925 58.15 -23.84 35.18
N GLY A 926 59.03 -24.48 35.97
CA GLY A 926 58.68 -25.21 37.20
C GLY A 926 58.49 -26.72 37.03
N CYS A 927 58.50 -27.24 35.81
CA CYS A 927 58.59 -28.68 35.55
C CYS A 927 60.06 -29.15 35.61
N LYS A 928 60.26 -30.29 36.27
CA LYS A 928 61.58 -30.84 36.60
C LYS A 928 61.86 -32.15 35.87
N GLU A 929 63.11 -32.55 35.89
CA GLU A 929 63.55 -33.86 35.40
C GLU A 929 62.83 -35.02 36.11
N ARG A 930 62.61 -36.10 35.34
CA ARG A 930 61.82 -37.25 35.77
C ARG A 930 62.55 -38.17 36.76
N ASP A 931 63.87 -38.19 36.69
CA ASP A 931 64.76 -39.06 37.45
C ASP A 931 66.09 -38.33 37.65
N ASP A 932 66.15 -37.53 38.71
CA ASP A 932 67.41 -37.04 39.27
C ASP A 932 67.66 -37.78 40.59
N ASN A 933 68.92 -37.85 41.05
CA ASN A 933 69.27 -38.56 42.29
C ASN A 933 68.51 -38.05 43.53
N THR A 934 67.75 -36.95 43.44
CA THR A 934 66.92 -36.37 44.50
C THR A 934 65.42 -36.64 44.33
N ASN A 935 64.96 -37.13 43.17
CA ASN A 935 63.54 -37.31 42.84
C ASN A 935 63.34 -38.47 41.83
N PRO A 936 63.43 -39.73 42.28
CA PRO A 936 63.45 -40.90 41.40
C PRO A 936 62.15 -41.08 40.60
N TYR A 937 62.26 -41.79 39.46
CA TYR A 937 61.09 -42.17 38.66
C TYR A 937 60.15 -43.08 39.48
N PRO A 938 58.86 -42.73 39.63
CA PRO A 938 57.98 -43.41 40.57
C PRO A 938 57.53 -44.78 40.03
N PRO A 939 57.24 -45.77 40.90
CA PRO A 939 56.59 -47.00 40.47
C PRO A 939 55.11 -46.77 40.10
N TRP A 940 54.49 -47.75 39.44
CA TRP A 940 53.05 -47.79 39.20
C TRP A 940 52.27 -47.58 40.51
N LYS A 941 51.28 -46.70 40.50
CA LYS A 941 50.43 -46.41 41.68
C LYS A 941 49.05 -47.01 41.51
N CYS A 942 48.85 -48.18 42.12
CA CYS A 942 47.59 -48.93 42.11
C CYS A 942 46.74 -48.75 43.38
N ASP A 943 47.20 -47.91 44.32
CA ASP A 943 46.42 -47.60 45.52
C ASP A 943 45.35 -46.53 45.23
N SER A 944 44.29 -46.51 46.03
CA SER A 944 43.18 -45.56 45.87
C SER A 944 43.51 -44.10 46.25
N THR A 945 44.77 -43.77 46.57
CA THR A 945 45.10 -42.42 47.06
C THR A 945 45.09 -41.37 45.96
N LYS A 946 45.50 -41.75 44.74
CA LYS A 946 45.60 -40.85 43.57
C LYS A 946 44.50 -41.02 42.52
N ILE A 947 43.55 -41.93 42.77
CA ILE A 947 42.47 -42.29 41.84
C ILE A 947 41.13 -41.80 42.39
N LYS A 948 40.24 -41.31 41.54
CA LYS A 948 38.87 -40.92 41.92
C LYS A 948 38.11 -42.15 42.46
N LYS A 949 37.25 -41.94 43.47
CA LYS A 949 36.55 -43.04 44.16
C LYS A 949 35.73 -43.94 43.23
N GLU A 950 35.15 -43.33 42.19
CA GLU A 950 34.34 -44.00 41.16
C GLU A 950 35.14 -45.02 40.33
N GLU A 951 36.48 -44.88 40.27
CA GLU A 951 37.39 -45.58 39.37
C GLU A 951 38.28 -46.59 40.12
N LYS A 952 37.76 -47.13 41.23
CA LYS A 952 38.48 -48.05 42.11
C LYS A 952 39.00 -49.27 41.34
N GLY A 953 40.30 -49.51 41.41
CA GLY A 953 40.99 -50.62 40.73
C GLY A 953 41.89 -50.20 39.56
N ALA A 954 41.84 -48.93 39.15
CA ALA A 954 42.78 -48.38 38.18
C ALA A 954 44.20 -48.20 38.78
N CYS A 955 45.22 -48.41 37.96
CA CYS A 955 46.62 -48.13 38.28
C CYS A 955 47.12 -46.93 37.48
N MET A 956 47.62 -45.89 38.14
CA MET A 956 48.19 -44.71 37.48
C MET A 956 49.64 -45.00 37.02
N PRO A 957 49.96 -44.77 35.73
CA PRO A 957 51.30 -44.98 35.19
C PRO A 957 52.31 -43.99 35.77
N PRO A 958 53.58 -44.41 35.96
CA PRO A 958 54.69 -43.54 36.34
C PRO A 958 54.78 -42.24 35.55
N ARG A 959 54.57 -42.34 34.23
CA ARG A 959 54.58 -41.20 33.30
C ARG A 959 53.53 -40.16 33.69
N ARG A 960 52.29 -40.59 33.94
CA ARG A 960 51.18 -39.71 34.32
C ARG A 960 51.37 -39.07 35.69
N ILE A 961 52.00 -39.77 36.65
CA ILE A 961 52.31 -39.22 37.99
C ILE A 961 53.23 -37.99 37.88
N LYS A 962 54.13 -37.98 36.88
CA LYS A 962 55.10 -36.91 36.63
C LYS A 962 54.67 -35.95 35.51
N LEU A 963 53.42 -36.03 35.03
CA LEU A 963 52.91 -35.21 33.93
C LEU A 963 53.06 -33.72 34.25
N CYS A 964 53.74 -32.96 33.40
CA CYS A 964 53.90 -31.52 33.55
C CYS A 964 52.57 -30.77 33.34
N VAL A 965 52.02 -30.17 34.39
CA VAL A 965 50.74 -29.43 34.30
C VAL A 965 50.84 -27.97 34.78
N ILE A 966 52.05 -27.51 35.12
CA ILE A 966 52.26 -26.22 35.81
C ILE A 966 51.72 -25.01 35.05
N ASN A 967 51.81 -25.00 33.72
CA ASN A 967 51.29 -23.90 32.92
C ASN A 967 49.77 -23.89 32.88
N LEU A 968 49.10 -25.01 33.14
CA LEU A 968 47.66 -25.08 33.28
C LEU A 968 47.18 -24.61 34.66
N GLU A 969 48.10 -24.49 35.64
CA GLU A 969 47.82 -23.98 37.00
C GLU A 969 48.06 -22.47 37.14
N THR A 970 48.99 -21.91 36.38
CA THR A 970 49.59 -20.60 36.68
C THR A 970 49.37 -19.51 35.62
N PHE A 971 48.78 -19.82 34.46
CA PHE A 971 48.65 -18.86 33.37
C PHE A 971 47.70 -17.69 33.69
N THR A 972 48.11 -16.49 33.30
CA THR A 972 47.30 -15.27 33.39
C THR A 972 47.48 -14.38 32.16
N PRO A 973 46.42 -13.73 31.64
CA PRO A 973 45.02 -13.80 32.09
C PRO A 973 44.34 -15.14 31.76
N LYS A 974 43.31 -15.53 32.52
CA LYS A 974 42.53 -16.76 32.30
C LYS A 974 41.64 -16.68 31.03
N THR A 975 42.25 -16.71 29.85
CA THR A 975 41.60 -16.62 28.53
C THR A 975 41.75 -17.93 27.74
N SER A 976 40.98 -18.08 26.65
CA SER A 976 41.11 -19.23 25.75
C SER A 976 42.49 -19.34 25.10
N VAL A 977 43.14 -18.21 24.79
CA VAL A 977 44.44 -18.18 24.10
C VAL A 977 45.53 -18.64 25.05
N GLU A 978 45.51 -18.13 26.28
CA GLU A 978 46.48 -18.54 27.28
C GLU A 978 46.26 -19.98 27.72
N LEU A 979 45.02 -20.46 27.74
CA LEU A 979 44.73 -21.89 27.96
C LEU A 979 45.30 -22.77 26.83
N ARG A 980 45.12 -22.39 25.57
CA ARG A 980 45.76 -23.05 24.41
C ARG A 980 47.28 -23.05 24.56
N ASN A 981 47.88 -21.89 24.82
CA ASN A 981 49.32 -21.75 24.97
C ASN A 981 49.83 -22.61 26.13
N ALA A 982 49.09 -22.69 27.24
CA ALA A 982 49.42 -23.53 28.38
C ALA A 982 49.43 -25.02 28.03
N PHE A 983 48.46 -25.52 27.26
CA PHE A 983 48.48 -26.91 26.79
C PHE A 983 49.68 -27.20 25.87
N ILE A 984 49.98 -26.31 24.92
CA ILE A 984 51.13 -26.45 24.03
C ILE A 984 52.44 -26.47 24.84
N LYS A 985 52.60 -25.53 25.78
CA LYS A 985 53.77 -25.46 26.67
C LYS A 985 53.91 -26.72 27.52
N CYS A 986 52.87 -27.14 28.23
CA CYS A 986 52.90 -28.35 29.03
C CYS A 986 53.29 -29.57 28.20
N ALA A 987 52.66 -29.77 27.03
CA ALA A 987 52.96 -30.90 26.16
C ALA A 987 54.39 -30.89 25.60
N ALA A 988 54.90 -29.72 25.22
CA ALA A 988 56.28 -29.56 24.74
C ALA A 988 57.32 -29.83 25.84
N ILE A 989 57.14 -29.24 27.03
CA ILE A 989 58.02 -29.45 28.20
C ILE A 989 58.00 -30.93 28.62
N GLU A 990 56.80 -31.51 28.68
CA GLU A 990 56.60 -32.92 29.02
C GLU A 990 57.34 -33.84 28.04
N THR A 991 57.24 -33.55 26.74
CA THR A 991 57.94 -34.30 25.69
C THR A 991 59.46 -34.15 25.81
N HIS A 992 59.94 -32.95 26.13
CA HIS A 992 61.36 -32.69 26.36
C HIS A 992 61.94 -33.56 27.48
N PHE A 993 61.31 -33.55 28.66
CA PHE A 993 61.76 -34.37 29.79
C PHE A 993 61.51 -35.87 29.61
N LEU A 994 60.44 -36.25 28.91
CA LEU A 994 60.18 -37.65 28.56
C LEU A 994 61.29 -38.19 27.65
N TRP A 995 61.72 -37.41 26.65
CA TRP A 995 62.81 -37.79 25.76
C TRP A 995 64.12 -37.97 26.51
N LYS A 996 64.44 -37.02 27.40
CA LYS A 996 65.64 -37.11 28.23
C LYS A 996 65.68 -38.41 29.03
N TYR A 997 64.59 -38.74 29.73
CA TYR A 997 64.48 -40.00 30.47
C TYR A 997 64.60 -41.22 29.55
N TYR A 998 63.90 -41.22 28.42
CA TYR A 998 63.97 -42.32 27.44
C TYR A 998 65.40 -42.57 26.93
N LYS A 999 66.16 -41.50 26.67
CA LYS A 999 67.54 -41.54 26.22
C LYS A 999 68.48 -42.17 27.26
N THR A 1000 68.25 -41.96 28.56
CA THR A 1000 69.08 -42.59 29.61
C THR A 1000 69.04 -44.12 29.57
N LYS A 1001 67.95 -44.69 29.06
CA LYS A 1001 67.75 -46.14 28.91
C LYS A 1001 67.99 -46.64 27.47
N ASN A 1002 68.11 -45.72 26.50
CA ASN A 1002 68.23 -46.02 25.07
C ASN A 1002 69.20 -45.02 24.42
N SER A 1003 70.50 -45.12 24.71
CA SER A 1003 71.50 -44.12 24.32
C SER A 1003 71.62 -43.90 22.81
N GLU A 1004 71.30 -44.90 21.99
CA GLU A 1004 71.38 -44.86 20.52
C GLU A 1004 70.23 -44.07 19.86
N ALA A 1005 69.13 -43.85 20.58
CA ALA A 1005 67.92 -43.21 20.07
C ALA A 1005 68.13 -41.75 19.58
N ASP A 1006 69.18 -41.08 20.06
CA ASP A 1006 69.54 -39.71 19.65
C ASP A 1006 69.93 -39.63 18.17
N VAL A 1007 70.55 -40.70 17.64
CA VAL A 1007 70.96 -40.79 16.23
C VAL A 1007 69.74 -40.89 15.34
N ASP A 1008 68.75 -41.71 15.73
CA ASP A 1008 67.51 -41.88 14.97
C ASP A 1008 66.71 -40.59 14.93
N LEU A 1009 66.58 -39.89 16.06
CA LEU A 1009 65.86 -38.62 16.11
C LEU A 1009 66.51 -37.54 15.24
N LYS A 1010 67.84 -37.43 15.25
CA LYS A 1010 68.59 -36.50 14.39
C LYS A 1010 68.47 -36.82 12.90
N LYS A 1011 68.21 -38.08 12.54
CA LYS A 1011 67.89 -38.49 11.16
C LYS A 1011 66.41 -38.24 10.79
N GLY A 1012 65.61 -37.77 11.75
CA GLY A 1012 64.19 -37.50 11.53
C GLY A 1012 63.28 -38.68 11.85
N THR A 1013 63.76 -39.71 12.56
CA THR A 1013 62.98 -40.88 12.93
C THR A 1013 62.69 -40.88 14.43
N ILE A 1014 61.41 -40.83 14.81
CA ILE A 1014 60.99 -40.98 16.21
C ILE A 1014 60.96 -42.48 16.56
N PRO A 1015 61.73 -42.95 17.56
CA PRO A 1015 61.68 -44.34 18.01
C PRO A 1015 60.26 -44.78 18.39
N GLU A 1016 59.83 -45.93 17.89
CA GLU A 1016 58.45 -46.41 18.05
C GLU A 1016 57.98 -46.47 19.52
N LYS A 1017 58.86 -46.90 20.43
CA LYS A 1017 58.54 -46.94 21.87
C LYS A 1017 58.29 -45.54 22.42
N PHE A 1018 59.09 -44.56 22.00
CA PHE A 1018 58.92 -43.18 22.42
C PHE A 1018 57.65 -42.56 21.83
N LYS A 1019 57.35 -42.85 20.56
CA LYS A 1019 56.11 -42.43 19.89
C LYS A 1019 54.86 -42.88 20.68
N ARG A 1020 54.83 -44.11 21.19
CA ARG A 1020 53.73 -44.58 22.06
C ARG A 1020 53.61 -43.78 23.36
N GLN A 1021 54.74 -43.43 23.97
CA GLN A 1021 54.76 -42.58 25.16
C GLN A 1021 54.19 -41.18 24.89
N MET A 1022 54.42 -40.62 23.70
CA MET A 1022 53.77 -39.38 23.26
C MET A 1022 52.24 -39.56 23.10
N PHE A 1023 51.77 -40.67 22.54
CA PHE A 1023 50.34 -40.96 22.40
C PHE A 1023 49.62 -41.04 23.75
N TYR A 1024 50.21 -41.74 24.73
CA TYR A 1024 49.66 -41.81 26.08
C TYR A 1024 49.57 -40.42 26.73
N THR A 1025 50.64 -39.63 26.60
CA THR A 1025 50.73 -38.26 27.10
C THR A 1025 49.68 -37.33 26.48
N PHE A 1026 49.53 -37.38 25.16
CA PHE A 1026 48.54 -36.60 24.43
C PHE A 1026 47.11 -36.92 24.89
N GLY A 1027 46.80 -38.22 25.05
CA GLY A 1027 45.51 -38.68 25.57
C GLY A 1027 45.23 -38.17 26.99
N ASP A 1028 46.25 -38.11 27.86
CA ASP A 1028 46.08 -37.60 29.22
C ASP A 1028 45.77 -36.08 29.24
N TYR A 1029 46.45 -35.28 28.41
CA TYR A 1029 46.11 -33.85 28.28
C TYR A 1029 44.71 -33.63 27.72
N ARG A 1030 44.30 -34.44 26.74
CA ARG A 1030 42.93 -34.44 26.21
C ARG A 1030 41.91 -34.68 27.33
N ASP A 1031 42.10 -35.73 28.12
CA ASP A 1031 41.14 -36.07 29.18
C ASP A 1031 41.11 -35.03 30.32
N LEU A 1032 42.23 -34.34 30.58
CA LEU A 1032 42.25 -33.17 31.47
C LEU A 1032 41.41 -32.01 30.91
N CYS A 1033 41.54 -31.70 29.61
CA CYS A 1033 40.74 -30.65 28.97
C CYS A 1033 39.22 -30.97 29.00
N LEU A 1034 38.88 -32.24 28.79
CA LEU A 1034 37.50 -32.70 28.66
C LEU A 1034 36.84 -33.06 30.00
N ASP A 1035 37.55 -32.89 31.12
CA ASP A 1035 37.08 -33.27 32.46
C ASP A 1035 36.69 -34.76 32.56
N LYS A 1036 37.47 -35.59 31.84
CA LYS A 1036 37.39 -37.06 31.80
C LYS A 1036 38.53 -37.74 32.56
N ASN A 1037 39.43 -36.95 33.16
CA ASN A 1037 40.57 -37.47 33.91
C ASN A 1037 40.11 -38.28 35.14
N ILE A 1038 40.66 -39.47 35.33
CA ILE A 1038 40.29 -40.40 36.42
C ILE A 1038 41.19 -40.26 37.66
N GLY A 1039 42.30 -39.53 37.56
CA GLY A 1039 43.17 -39.19 38.69
C GLY A 1039 42.59 -38.05 39.55
N ASN A 1040 42.91 -38.01 40.84
CA ASN A 1040 42.52 -36.91 41.75
C ASN A 1040 43.71 -35.98 42.11
N ASP A 1041 44.88 -36.20 41.49
CA ASP A 1041 46.15 -35.57 41.81
C ASP A 1041 46.31 -34.15 41.27
N VAL A 1042 45.42 -33.74 40.36
CA VAL A 1042 45.45 -32.45 39.65
C VAL A 1042 44.11 -31.71 39.70
N SER A 1043 43.33 -31.89 40.77
CA SER A 1043 42.01 -31.24 40.91
C SER A 1043 42.06 -29.71 40.82
N ASN A 1044 43.18 -29.09 41.20
CA ASN A 1044 43.38 -27.65 41.01
C ASN A 1044 43.35 -27.28 39.52
N VAL A 1045 44.12 -27.97 38.68
CA VAL A 1045 44.13 -27.81 37.22
C VAL A 1045 42.71 -27.97 36.65
N GLU A 1046 41.99 -29.02 37.04
CA GLU A 1046 40.62 -29.27 36.58
C GLU A 1046 39.70 -28.07 36.89
N ASN A 1047 39.83 -27.48 38.08
CA ASN A 1047 39.07 -26.29 38.47
C ASN A 1047 39.49 -25.04 37.68
N TYR A 1048 40.79 -24.83 37.44
CA TYR A 1048 41.28 -23.72 36.62
C TYR A 1048 40.75 -23.79 35.18
N ILE A 1049 40.76 -24.98 34.58
CA ILE A 1049 40.20 -25.21 33.25
C ILE A 1049 38.68 -24.96 33.28
N LYS A 1050 37.98 -25.44 34.32
CA LYS A 1050 36.54 -25.18 34.52
C LYS A 1050 36.22 -23.68 34.57
N ASP A 1051 36.99 -22.90 35.33
CA ASP A 1051 36.82 -21.44 35.42
C ASP A 1051 36.93 -20.75 34.06
N VAL A 1052 37.91 -21.16 33.23
CA VAL A 1052 38.13 -20.56 31.91
C VAL A 1052 36.95 -20.87 30.99
N PHE A 1053 36.49 -22.12 30.95
CA PHE A 1053 35.32 -22.51 30.18
C PHE A 1053 34.02 -21.83 30.66
N GLN A 1054 33.87 -21.62 31.97
CA GLN A 1054 32.75 -20.83 32.52
C GLN A 1054 32.80 -19.37 32.05
N LYS A 1055 33.97 -18.72 32.08
CA LYS A 1055 34.14 -17.35 31.57
C LYS A 1055 33.85 -17.24 30.06
N MET A 1056 34.22 -18.27 29.30
CA MET A 1056 33.90 -18.37 27.87
C MET A 1056 32.42 -18.66 27.57
N LYS A 1057 31.58 -18.88 28.60
CA LYS A 1057 30.18 -19.32 28.48
C LYS A 1057 30.04 -20.64 27.69
N ARG A 1058 31.01 -21.54 27.85
CA ARG A 1058 31.11 -22.85 27.18
C ARG A 1058 31.15 -23.97 28.20
N THR A 1059 30.01 -24.27 28.82
CA THR A 1059 29.91 -25.17 29.97
C THR A 1059 29.50 -26.60 29.64
N THR A 1060 29.08 -26.90 28.41
CA THR A 1060 28.66 -28.26 28.03
C THR A 1060 29.85 -29.14 27.62
N ALA A 1061 29.70 -30.46 27.77
CA ALA A 1061 30.71 -31.44 27.32
C ALA A 1061 31.00 -31.32 25.81
N GLU A 1062 29.96 -31.12 25.00
CA GLU A 1062 30.08 -30.90 23.55
C GLU A 1062 30.90 -29.64 23.23
N GLN A 1063 30.69 -28.55 23.96
CA GLN A 1063 31.45 -27.30 23.75
C GLN A 1063 32.94 -27.45 24.10
N ARG A 1064 33.28 -28.28 25.08
CA ARG A 1064 34.68 -28.62 25.43
C ARG A 1064 35.32 -29.53 24.40
N GLU A 1065 34.61 -30.55 23.94
CA GLU A 1065 35.05 -31.44 22.87
C GLU A 1065 35.31 -30.65 21.58
N ASN A 1066 34.41 -29.73 21.22
CA ASN A 1066 34.58 -28.84 20.09
C ASN A 1066 35.74 -27.88 20.26
N TRP A 1067 36.03 -27.42 21.49
CA TRP A 1067 37.21 -26.58 21.75
C TRP A 1067 38.52 -27.35 21.64
N TRP A 1068 38.59 -28.56 22.20
CA TRP A 1068 39.78 -29.41 22.11
C TRP A 1068 40.14 -29.69 20.65
N LYS A 1069 39.14 -30.00 19.81
CA LYS A 1069 39.33 -30.18 18.36
C LYS A 1069 39.99 -28.99 17.66
N LEU A 1070 39.85 -27.78 18.18
CA LEU A 1070 40.49 -26.59 17.58
C LEU A 1070 42.00 -26.53 17.84
N ILE A 1071 42.48 -27.19 18.91
CA ILE A 1071 43.87 -27.06 19.36
C ILE A 1071 44.64 -28.38 19.34
N GLU A 1072 43.97 -29.53 19.20
CA GLU A 1072 44.57 -30.86 19.36
C GLU A 1072 45.75 -31.10 18.41
N LYS A 1073 45.67 -30.61 17.18
CA LYS A 1073 46.77 -30.62 16.23
C LYS A 1073 47.95 -29.77 16.71
N GLU A 1074 47.68 -28.57 17.21
CA GLU A 1074 48.72 -27.63 17.65
C GLU A 1074 49.43 -28.12 18.92
N VAL A 1075 48.73 -28.83 19.80
CA VAL A 1075 49.31 -29.51 20.95
C VAL A 1075 50.27 -30.60 20.47
N TRP A 1076 49.87 -31.41 19.48
CA TRP A 1076 50.73 -32.44 18.88
C TRP A 1076 51.94 -31.83 18.17
N ASP A 1077 51.72 -30.78 17.37
CA ASP A 1077 52.80 -30.03 16.71
C ASP A 1077 53.76 -29.48 17.76
N GLY A 1078 53.27 -28.94 18.88
CA GLY A 1078 54.12 -28.52 20.01
C GLY A 1078 55.02 -29.63 20.55
N MET A 1079 54.53 -30.86 20.64
CA MET A 1079 55.34 -32.03 21.02
C MET A 1079 56.42 -32.35 19.97
N LEU A 1080 56.10 -32.26 18.67
CA LEU A 1080 57.06 -32.47 17.58
C LEU A 1080 58.12 -31.36 17.54
N CYS A 1081 57.72 -30.08 17.66
CA CYS A 1081 58.65 -28.95 17.69
C CYS A 1081 59.64 -29.07 18.87
N ALA A 1082 59.21 -29.63 20.01
CA ALA A 1082 60.10 -29.87 21.14
C ALA A 1082 61.19 -30.91 20.79
N LEU A 1083 60.84 -31.96 20.05
CA LEU A 1083 61.79 -32.94 19.54
C LEU A 1083 62.70 -32.36 18.46
N ASP A 1084 62.18 -31.51 17.57
CA ASP A 1084 62.99 -30.78 16.59
C ASP A 1084 64.09 -29.96 17.28
N LYS A 1085 63.73 -29.26 18.36
CA LYS A 1085 64.70 -28.52 19.18
C LYS A 1085 65.74 -29.42 19.81
N ILE A 1086 65.33 -30.57 20.35
CA ILE A 1086 66.25 -31.56 20.91
C ILE A 1086 67.22 -32.09 19.85
N ALA A 1087 66.74 -32.31 18.62
CA ALA A 1087 67.55 -32.72 17.47
C ALA A 1087 68.43 -31.59 16.90
N GLY A 1088 68.42 -30.40 17.50
CA GLY A 1088 69.21 -29.24 17.06
C GLY A 1088 68.61 -28.49 15.86
N ASN A 1089 67.30 -28.62 15.62
CA ASN A 1089 66.57 -28.12 14.44
C ASN A 1089 67.15 -28.62 13.09
N GLN A 1090 67.88 -29.74 13.09
CA GLN A 1090 68.44 -30.34 11.87
C GLN A 1090 67.35 -30.96 10.99
N VAL A 1091 66.23 -31.33 11.60
CA VAL A 1091 65.04 -31.89 10.96
C VAL A 1091 63.82 -31.12 11.44
N LYS A 1092 62.78 -31.06 10.59
CA LYS A 1092 61.45 -30.57 10.95
C LYS A 1092 60.48 -31.73 10.91
N LEU A 1093 60.24 -32.36 12.05
CA LEU A 1093 59.35 -33.51 12.19
C LEU A 1093 57.91 -33.15 11.82
N THR A 1094 57.50 -31.89 12.01
CA THR A 1094 56.18 -31.37 11.59
C THR A 1094 55.96 -31.44 10.07
N ASN A 1095 57.02 -31.53 9.27
CA ASN A 1095 56.95 -31.60 7.81
C ASN A 1095 56.94 -33.04 7.29
N ILE A 1096 57.14 -34.04 8.15
CA ILE A 1096 57.20 -35.45 7.75
C ILE A 1096 55.78 -36.04 7.80
N ASP A 1097 55.30 -36.50 6.66
CA ASP A 1097 53.91 -36.98 6.50
C ASP A 1097 53.54 -38.11 7.46
N THR A 1098 54.47 -38.94 7.93
CA THR A 1098 54.19 -40.05 8.86
C THR A 1098 53.97 -39.61 10.31
N TYR A 1099 54.34 -38.37 10.66
CA TYR A 1099 54.23 -37.84 12.03
C TYR A 1099 53.16 -36.75 12.17
N LYS A 1100 52.53 -36.33 11.07
CA LYS A 1100 51.40 -35.39 11.12
C LYS A 1100 50.25 -35.97 11.94
N TYR A 1101 49.51 -35.09 12.60
CA TYR A 1101 48.38 -35.45 13.45
C TYR A 1101 47.39 -36.40 12.75
N GLU A 1102 47.10 -36.12 11.47
CA GLU A 1102 46.09 -36.82 10.69
C GLU A 1102 46.50 -38.24 10.25
N THR A 1103 47.79 -38.54 10.27
CA THR A 1103 48.37 -39.75 9.65
C THR A 1103 49.12 -40.62 10.65
N VAL A 1104 49.60 -40.05 11.76
CA VAL A 1104 50.41 -40.76 12.73
C VAL A 1104 49.64 -41.90 13.39
N LYS A 1105 50.26 -43.08 13.40
CA LYS A 1105 49.68 -44.32 13.96
C LYS A 1105 50.38 -44.72 15.25
N PHE A 1106 49.62 -45.31 16.17
CA PHE A 1106 50.13 -45.78 17.46
C PHE A 1106 51.21 -46.87 17.32
N SER A 1107 51.15 -47.68 16.27
CA SER A 1107 52.14 -48.70 15.92
C SER A 1107 52.51 -48.61 14.43
N ASN A 1108 53.50 -49.38 14.00
CA ASN A 1108 53.85 -49.53 12.58
C ASN A 1108 52.83 -50.37 11.78
N ASP A 1109 51.76 -50.85 12.41
CA ASP A 1109 50.66 -51.52 11.71
C ASP A 1109 49.85 -50.46 10.94
N PRO A 1110 49.73 -50.55 9.60
CA PRO A 1110 48.89 -49.65 8.81
C PRO A 1110 47.43 -49.62 9.26
N ASN A 1111 46.95 -50.73 9.87
CA ASN A 1111 45.60 -50.88 10.42
C ASN A 1111 45.50 -50.42 11.88
N GLY A 1112 46.60 -49.96 12.47
CA GLY A 1112 46.62 -49.44 13.84
C GLY A 1112 45.77 -48.17 14.01
N PRO A 1113 45.32 -47.88 15.24
CA PRO A 1113 44.58 -46.65 15.51
C PRO A 1113 45.48 -45.43 15.24
N ASP A 1114 44.91 -44.42 14.59
CA ASP A 1114 45.50 -43.07 14.56
C ASP A 1114 45.43 -42.40 15.94
N LEU A 1115 46.08 -41.23 16.05
CA LEU A 1115 46.18 -40.49 17.30
C LEU A 1115 44.81 -40.10 17.87
N GLU A 1116 43.89 -39.59 17.05
CA GLU A 1116 42.55 -39.20 17.49
C GLU A 1116 41.76 -40.40 18.02
N THR A 1117 41.74 -41.50 17.26
CA THR A 1117 41.06 -42.74 17.63
C THR A 1117 41.65 -43.34 18.90
N PHE A 1118 42.98 -43.31 19.05
CA PHE A 1118 43.65 -43.79 20.25
C PHE A 1118 43.33 -42.91 21.47
N ALA A 1119 43.42 -41.58 21.33
CA ALA A 1119 43.20 -40.63 22.42
C ALA A 1119 41.74 -40.61 22.92
N LYS A 1120 40.78 -41.01 22.08
CA LYS A 1120 39.37 -41.17 22.47
C LYS A 1120 39.09 -42.40 23.34
N ARG A 1121 39.99 -43.40 23.38
CA ARG A 1121 39.82 -44.57 24.24
C ARG A 1121 39.77 -44.13 25.70
N PRO A 1122 38.91 -44.72 26.56
CA PRO A 1122 38.88 -44.40 27.99
C PRO A 1122 40.27 -44.44 28.63
N GLN A 1123 40.56 -43.45 29.49
CA GLN A 1123 41.89 -43.28 30.09
C GLN A 1123 42.41 -44.56 30.76
N PHE A 1124 41.54 -45.27 31.48
CA PHE A 1124 41.85 -46.57 32.08
C PHE A 1124 42.41 -47.59 31.09
N LEU A 1125 41.79 -47.75 29.91
CA LEU A 1125 42.24 -48.71 28.90
C LEU A 1125 43.59 -48.32 28.30
N ARG A 1126 43.86 -47.01 28.16
CA ARG A 1126 45.16 -46.53 27.70
C ARG A 1126 46.25 -46.83 28.73
N TRP A 1127 45.99 -46.58 30.02
CA TRP A 1127 46.90 -46.93 31.11
C TRP A 1127 47.12 -48.44 31.21
N PHE A 1128 46.08 -49.25 31.03
CA PHE A 1128 46.21 -50.71 31.01
C PHE A 1128 47.05 -51.21 29.82
N THR A 1129 46.92 -50.56 28.66
CA THR A 1129 47.79 -50.83 27.51
C THR A 1129 49.24 -50.46 27.79
N GLU A 1130 49.49 -49.30 28.43
CA GLU A 1130 50.82 -48.85 28.86
C GLU A 1130 51.44 -49.83 29.87
N TRP A 1131 50.64 -50.34 30.81
CA TRP A 1131 51.05 -51.36 31.77
C TRP A 1131 51.45 -52.66 31.07
N GLY A 1132 50.68 -53.11 30.07
CA GLY A 1132 51.02 -54.30 29.28
C GLY A 1132 52.34 -54.13 28.53
N ASP A 1133 52.57 -52.97 27.92
CA ASP A 1133 53.83 -52.62 27.25
C ASP A 1133 55.03 -52.63 28.21
N ASP A 1134 54.84 -52.14 29.43
CA ASP A 1134 55.85 -52.14 30.49
C ASP A 1134 56.12 -53.55 31.02
N PHE A 1135 55.07 -54.30 31.36
CA PHE A 1135 55.16 -55.67 31.85
C PHE A 1135 55.85 -56.59 30.85
N CYS A 1136 55.45 -56.56 29.57
CA CYS A 1136 56.09 -57.37 28.53
C CYS A 1136 57.56 -57.01 28.33
N ARG A 1137 57.95 -55.75 28.56
CA ARG A 1137 59.34 -55.31 28.47
C ARG A 1137 60.17 -55.72 29.68
N GLU A 1138 59.61 -55.70 30.88
CA GLU A 1138 60.32 -56.13 32.09
C GLU A 1138 60.42 -57.66 32.19
N HIS A 1139 59.42 -58.38 31.66
CA HIS A 1139 59.42 -59.83 31.60
C HIS A 1139 60.42 -60.38 30.57
N LYS A 1140 60.64 -59.66 29.46
CA LYS A 1140 61.59 -60.04 28.41
C LYS A 1140 63.01 -59.63 28.79
#